data_AF-A0A1C5WVD0-F1
#
_entry.id   AF-A0A1C5WVD0-F1
#
_cell.length_a   1.000
_cell.length_b   1.000
_cell.length_c   1.000
_cell.angle_alpha   90.00
_cell.angle_beta   90.00
_cell.angle_gamma   90.00
#
_symmetry.space_group_name_H-M   'P 1'
#
loop_
_entity.id
_entity.type
_entity.pdbx_description
1 polymer ?
#
loop_
_entity_poly.entity_id
_entity_poly.type
_entity_poly.pdbx_seq_one_letter_code
_entity_poly.pdbx_strand_id
1 'polypeptide(L)'
;MSETVKNKHVKKKNSAVLLLKTVITAVLLFFTWYLCSHFMEYQKNATNQVNKYRIDQVCQLSAGSAVSQKFVAKHTHLKTVKVYFGNDYSGQASGKVILNIIDLETGKSIQRLTKNISDIVNNDYTEFKTDLQLTKKKEYSIQLTTSGAESGKEPLIFQWTTKETGFRGKLKINQEEQGKYLVSKLYYPVTIYQQWAGICMMMALVLLLLWFALPAPEMVKKALGQILFFAAPLFTFWFVERFTDNPIFRMRAAEFWLNILVYYMFFGLLYLIFNSRRVSVTIGSILWCIIGIANYYVLSFKGAPIVPSDIMSARTAANVAENYTYSIQPVFVWNVLFLLLYLAIMWRCPVPKKMGWKKRVIMLVVIGLLGSVLGHFVVEQKTLKNFGIKNNVWDQKKGYAKNGLFFGFVLNMNSLVQEKPSDYSVEAAKDIAEKYEEKFANEDSDKKKKGRLETADGTKPNVIGIMNEAFSDLSVINEFSTNEDYMPFIHSLKKNTIKGSLYMSIFGSGTCNSEFEYLTGNSMSFLQNGIIAYTQVVKDKLPNMTYLLKEQGYKGNLALHPYLASGWNRVQVYDYMGFDHFYSETDFKNPTMYRKYISDESDFKKIEELYENRTEKDEPFYLFNVTMQNHGGFDKTYSNFHNDIQITDNHKNEQAEQYLSLVKKTDDAFKQLVEYFSKVKEPTIIVMYGDHQPAVQSSFYDSLFGKSAGSLTNEELMNKYRTPFIIWANYDIKEKTIDKMSANYLSAYVMNEAGLETSPYQKFLLKLRKKLPVLTAMGCFDKKGKYYESALESPYSDMVKEYQILQYNNLIDTKHTVNSFFYLSDEQKK
;
A
#
# COMPACT_ATOMS: atom_id res chain seq x y z
N MET A 1 -9.73 56.31 -30.31
CA MET A 1 -8.64 55.41 -29.90
C MET A 1 -7.88 54.93 -31.13
N SER A 2 -6.70 55.49 -31.35
CA SER A 2 -5.94 55.40 -32.61
C SER A 2 -5.34 54.01 -32.87
N GLU A 3 -5.08 53.72 -34.14
CA GLU A 3 -4.39 52.52 -34.65
C GLU A 3 -3.07 52.22 -33.91
N THR A 4 -2.44 53.23 -33.31
CA THR A 4 -1.22 53.12 -32.51
C THR A 4 -1.41 52.28 -31.25
N VAL A 5 -2.57 52.35 -30.58
CA VAL A 5 -2.90 51.53 -29.39
C VAL A 5 -3.23 50.09 -29.80
N LYS A 6 -3.91 49.92 -30.94
CA LYS A 6 -4.16 48.59 -31.56
C LYS A 6 -2.83 47.90 -31.94
N ASN A 7 -1.89 48.62 -32.57
CA ASN A 7 -0.59 48.07 -32.95
C ASN A 7 0.31 47.72 -31.76
N LYS A 8 0.30 48.52 -30.68
CA LYS A 8 1.01 48.18 -29.42
C LYS A 8 0.44 46.91 -28.77
N HIS A 9 -0.88 46.76 -28.71
CA HIS A 9 -1.53 45.56 -28.16
C HIS A 9 -1.28 44.30 -29.02
N VAL A 10 -1.29 44.42 -30.34
CA VAL A 10 -1.00 43.30 -31.27
C VAL A 10 0.47 42.86 -31.17
N LYS A 11 1.43 43.80 -31.11
CA LYS A 11 2.85 43.48 -30.88
C LYS A 11 3.10 42.79 -29.54
N LYS A 12 2.48 43.28 -28.45
CA LYS A 12 2.63 42.68 -27.10
C LYS A 12 2.03 41.27 -27.02
N LYS A 13 0.91 41.02 -27.71
CA LYS A 13 0.25 39.70 -27.78
C LYS A 13 1.06 38.69 -28.62
N ASN A 14 1.68 39.12 -29.71
CA ASN A 14 2.56 38.28 -30.52
C ASN A 14 3.87 37.93 -29.79
N SER A 15 4.43 38.87 -29.03
CA SER A 15 5.61 38.64 -28.19
C SER A 15 5.35 37.61 -27.08
N ALA A 16 4.19 37.69 -26.40
CA ALA A 16 3.83 36.73 -25.35
C ALA A 16 3.59 35.30 -25.90
N VAL A 17 2.95 35.17 -27.07
CA VAL A 17 2.74 33.87 -27.72
C VAL A 17 4.07 33.28 -28.21
N LEU A 18 4.96 34.11 -28.75
CA LEU A 18 6.30 33.69 -29.15
C LEU A 18 7.10 33.20 -27.94
N LEU A 19 7.13 33.97 -26.85
CA LEU A 19 7.78 33.59 -25.61
C LEU A 19 7.27 32.25 -25.07
N LEU A 20 5.94 32.06 -25.03
CA LEU A 20 5.34 30.81 -24.57
C LEU A 20 5.75 29.61 -25.44
N LYS A 21 5.76 29.76 -26.77
CA LYS A 21 6.21 28.71 -27.68
C LYS A 21 7.69 28.39 -27.47
N THR A 22 8.53 29.39 -27.25
CA THR A 22 9.95 29.21 -26.96
C THR A 22 10.16 28.46 -25.65
N VAL A 23 9.42 28.82 -24.59
CA VAL A 23 9.48 28.10 -23.29
C VAL A 23 9.04 26.66 -23.44
N ILE A 24 7.91 26.39 -24.11
CA ILE A 24 7.44 25.02 -24.35
C ILE A 24 8.48 24.23 -25.16
N THR A 25 9.10 24.85 -26.17
CA THR A 25 10.16 24.23 -26.97
C THR A 25 11.35 23.86 -26.09
N ALA A 26 11.82 24.78 -25.24
CA ALA A 26 12.91 24.51 -24.31
C ALA A 26 12.60 23.36 -23.34
N VAL A 27 11.39 23.31 -22.79
CA VAL A 27 10.94 22.22 -21.90
C VAL A 27 10.91 20.87 -22.64
N LEU A 28 10.38 20.83 -23.87
CA LEU A 28 10.34 19.61 -24.67
C LEU A 28 11.74 19.13 -25.07
N LEU A 29 12.65 20.05 -25.40
CA LEU A 29 14.05 19.73 -25.70
C LEU A 29 14.78 19.22 -24.45
N PHE A 30 14.56 19.84 -23.28
CA PHE A 30 15.11 19.35 -22.02
C PHE A 30 14.60 17.95 -21.69
N PHE A 31 13.29 17.70 -21.84
CA PHE A 31 12.72 16.37 -21.62
C PHE A 31 13.28 15.33 -22.58
N THR A 32 13.50 15.70 -23.84
CA THR A 32 14.15 14.85 -24.83
C THR A 32 15.59 14.54 -24.42
N TRP A 33 16.36 15.55 -24.02
CA TRP A 33 17.72 15.38 -23.49
C TRP A 33 17.74 14.48 -22.26
N TYR A 34 16.81 14.67 -21.33
CA TYR A 34 16.70 13.87 -20.10
C TYR A 34 16.37 12.41 -20.38
N LEU A 35 15.45 12.13 -21.30
CA LEU A 35 15.18 10.77 -21.78
C LEU A 35 16.40 10.15 -22.45
N CYS A 36 17.14 10.91 -23.25
CA CYS A 36 18.37 10.45 -23.88
C CYS A 36 19.46 10.14 -22.85
N SER A 37 19.62 10.96 -21.81
CA SER A 37 20.62 10.71 -20.75
C SER A 37 20.25 9.53 -19.85
N HIS A 38 18.96 9.18 -19.74
CA HIS A 38 18.46 8.03 -18.99
C HIS A 38 18.00 6.87 -19.90
N PHE A 39 18.50 6.83 -21.14
CA PHE A 39 18.11 5.85 -22.16
C PHE A 39 18.24 4.41 -21.68
N MET A 40 19.34 4.10 -20.97
CA MET A 40 19.61 2.76 -20.46
C MET A 40 18.60 2.33 -19.39
N GLU A 41 18.18 3.26 -18.52
CA GLU A 41 17.16 3.00 -17.51
C GLU A 41 15.78 2.80 -18.16
N TYR A 42 15.42 3.67 -19.11
CA TYR A 42 14.21 3.51 -19.92
C TYR A 42 14.21 2.16 -20.65
N GLN A 43 15.33 1.74 -21.24
CA GLN A 43 15.47 0.47 -21.94
C GLN A 43 15.33 -0.72 -20.99
N LYS A 44 15.93 -0.66 -19.79
CA LYS A 44 15.76 -1.68 -18.75
C LYS A 44 14.28 -1.81 -18.39
N ASN A 45 13.61 -0.70 -18.11
CA ASN A 45 12.18 -0.71 -17.76
C ASN A 45 11.29 -1.17 -18.93
N ALA A 46 11.55 -0.72 -20.16
CA ALA A 46 10.82 -1.13 -21.37
C ALA A 46 10.91 -2.61 -21.67
N THR A 47 12.09 -3.20 -21.43
CA THR A 47 12.32 -4.62 -21.71
C THR A 47 11.88 -5.53 -20.56
N ASN A 48 11.95 -5.04 -19.31
CA ASN A 48 11.60 -5.79 -18.10
C ASN A 48 10.18 -5.52 -17.58
N GLN A 49 9.35 -4.75 -18.28
CA GLN A 49 7.92 -4.63 -17.98
C GLN A 49 7.23 -6.00 -18.17
N VAL A 50 7.29 -6.83 -17.14
CA VAL A 50 6.34 -7.92 -16.91
C VAL A 50 5.15 -7.23 -16.26
N ASN A 51 3.96 -7.49 -16.79
CA ASN A 51 2.80 -7.26 -15.96
C ASN A 51 2.84 -8.33 -14.86
N LYS A 52 3.45 -8.01 -13.70
CA LYS A 52 3.51 -8.87 -12.51
C LYS A 52 2.10 -9.29 -12.02
N TYR A 53 1.05 -8.72 -12.61
CA TYR A 53 -0.37 -8.98 -12.34
C TYR A 53 -1.02 -10.01 -13.30
N ARG A 54 -0.24 -10.79 -14.09
CA ARG A 54 -0.76 -11.69 -15.16
C ARG A 54 -0.19 -13.12 -15.19
N ILE A 55 0.44 -13.59 -14.12
CA ILE A 55 0.98 -14.96 -14.08
C ILE A 55 -0.13 -15.93 -13.67
N ASP A 56 -0.44 -16.90 -14.54
CA ASP A 56 -1.60 -17.79 -14.35
C ASP A 56 -1.24 -19.20 -13.86
N GLN A 57 -0.05 -19.72 -14.21
CA GLN A 57 0.42 -21.07 -13.81
C GLN A 57 1.92 -21.24 -14.07
N VAL A 58 2.50 -22.22 -13.39
CA VAL A 58 3.92 -22.59 -13.49
C VAL A 58 4.02 -24.09 -13.83
N CYS A 59 4.99 -24.49 -14.65
CA CYS A 59 5.36 -25.91 -14.79
C CYS A 59 6.86 -26.11 -14.57
N GLN A 60 7.24 -27.26 -14.02
CA GLN A 60 8.64 -27.66 -13.91
C GLN A 60 9.21 -28.09 -15.26
N LEU A 61 10.45 -27.68 -15.56
CA LEU A 61 11.22 -28.15 -16.71
C LEU A 61 12.04 -29.40 -16.32
N SER A 62 11.35 -30.47 -15.93
CA SER A 62 11.95 -31.72 -15.45
C SER A 62 12.91 -32.35 -16.46
N ALA A 63 13.86 -33.17 -15.99
CA ALA A 63 14.78 -33.89 -16.86
C ALA A 63 14.04 -34.72 -17.93
N GLY A 64 14.42 -34.55 -19.19
CA GLY A 64 13.77 -35.21 -20.33
C GLY A 64 12.49 -34.53 -20.85
N SER A 65 12.00 -33.50 -20.16
CA SER A 65 10.85 -32.71 -20.63
C SER A 65 11.27 -31.60 -21.61
N ALA A 66 10.44 -31.37 -22.62
CA ALA A 66 10.63 -30.32 -23.62
C ALA A 66 9.43 -29.39 -23.64
N VAL A 67 9.66 -28.12 -23.32
CA VAL A 67 8.65 -27.06 -23.41
C VAL A 67 8.87 -26.30 -24.70
N SER A 68 7.87 -26.27 -25.58
CA SER A 68 7.99 -25.65 -26.90
C SER A 68 6.88 -24.66 -27.19
N GLN A 69 7.25 -23.56 -27.85
CA GLN A 69 6.33 -22.50 -28.23
C GLN A 69 6.74 -21.97 -29.62
N LYS A 70 5.80 -22.03 -30.57
CA LYS A 70 6.03 -21.48 -31.90
C LYS A 70 6.01 -19.95 -31.89
N PHE A 71 6.80 -19.36 -32.77
CA PHE A 71 6.80 -17.92 -33.03
C PHE A 71 7.05 -17.62 -34.50
N VAL A 72 6.58 -16.45 -34.94
CA VAL A 72 6.84 -15.91 -36.27
C VAL A 72 7.91 -14.84 -36.12
N ALA A 73 9.01 -14.95 -36.86
CA ALA A 73 10.07 -13.96 -36.83
C ALA A 73 9.55 -12.60 -37.33
N LYS A 74 9.50 -11.61 -36.44
CA LYS A 74 9.04 -10.25 -36.79
C LYS A 74 10.05 -9.46 -37.58
N HIS A 75 11.33 -9.65 -37.26
CA HIS A 75 12.47 -9.01 -37.90
C HIS A 75 13.55 -10.05 -38.18
N THR A 76 14.54 -9.65 -38.97
CA THR A 76 15.62 -10.54 -39.41
C THR A 76 16.67 -10.77 -38.33
N HIS A 77 16.85 -9.86 -37.38
CA HIS A 77 17.96 -9.95 -36.43
C HIS A 77 17.49 -10.12 -34.98
N LEU A 78 17.52 -11.36 -34.49
CA LEU A 78 17.19 -11.68 -33.11
C LEU A 78 18.45 -11.58 -32.24
N LYS A 79 18.45 -10.70 -31.23
CA LYS A 79 19.59 -10.52 -30.32
C LYS A 79 19.42 -11.17 -28.95
N THR A 80 18.18 -11.28 -28.48
CA THR A 80 17.94 -11.87 -27.17
C THR A 80 16.59 -12.56 -27.15
N VAL A 81 16.55 -13.76 -26.58
CA VAL A 81 15.31 -14.37 -26.14
C VAL A 81 15.27 -14.23 -24.64
N LYS A 82 14.28 -13.52 -24.11
CA LYS A 82 14.03 -13.46 -22.67
C LYS A 82 12.99 -14.50 -22.33
N VAL A 83 13.26 -15.37 -21.37
CA VAL A 83 12.28 -16.32 -20.84
C VAL A 83 12.14 -16.05 -19.35
N TYR A 84 10.91 -15.91 -18.89
CA TYR A 84 10.62 -15.68 -17.49
C TYR A 84 10.63 -17.04 -16.78
N PHE A 85 11.58 -17.21 -15.88
CA PHE A 85 11.73 -18.43 -15.11
C PHE A 85 11.36 -18.18 -13.65
N GLY A 86 10.84 -19.23 -13.02
CA GLY A 86 11.04 -19.42 -11.60
C GLY A 86 12.30 -20.26 -11.46
N ASN A 87 13.13 -19.90 -10.51
CA ASN A 87 14.28 -20.70 -10.14
C ASN A 87 14.55 -20.46 -8.68
N ASP A 88 13.81 -21.23 -7.89
CA ASP A 88 13.90 -21.22 -6.44
C ASP A 88 15.34 -21.51 -5.96
N TYR A 89 16.18 -22.14 -6.80
CA TYR A 89 17.57 -22.52 -6.49
C TYR A 89 18.62 -21.69 -7.24
N SER A 90 18.32 -20.43 -7.57
CA SER A 90 19.27 -19.51 -8.18
C SER A 90 20.57 -19.43 -7.36
N GLY A 91 21.71 -19.58 -8.02
CA GLY A 91 23.04 -19.63 -7.40
C GLY A 91 23.46 -20.99 -6.83
N GLN A 92 22.56 -21.97 -6.73
CA GLN A 92 22.82 -23.26 -6.06
C GLN A 92 22.60 -24.49 -6.98
N ALA A 93 21.62 -24.44 -7.88
CA ALA A 93 21.28 -25.59 -8.72
C ALA A 93 22.33 -25.89 -9.79
N SER A 94 22.69 -27.17 -9.89
CA SER A 94 23.56 -27.70 -10.94
C SER A 94 22.78 -28.00 -12.23
N GLY A 95 23.48 -28.04 -13.35
CA GLY A 95 22.89 -28.29 -14.66
C GLY A 95 22.64 -27.03 -15.48
N LYS A 96 22.04 -27.24 -16.66
CA LYS A 96 21.90 -26.20 -17.68
C LYS A 96 20.51 -26.19 -18.26
N VAL A 97 19.95 -25.00 -18.45
CA VAL A 97 18.80 -24.78 -19.35
C VAL A 97 19.33 -24.53 -20.74
N ILE A 98 18.73 -25.23 -21.68
CA ILE A 98 19.04 -25.15 -23.09
C ILE A 98 17.83 -24.57 -23.80
N LEU A 99 18.01 -23.39 -24.38
CA LEU A 99 17.07 -22.77 -25.29
C LEU A 99 17.51 -23.08 -26.71
N ASN A 100 16.70 -23.88 -27.39
CA ASN A 100 16.89 -24.25 -28.79
C ASN A 100 15.89 -23.48 -29.67
N ILE A 101 16.35 -22.92 -30.78
CA ILE A 101 15.52 -22.31 -31.81
C ILE A 101 15.53 -23.25 -33.01
N ILE A 102 14.34 -23.72 -33.39
CA ILE A 102 14.13 -24.72 -34.44
C ILE A 102 13.41 -24.07 -35.61
N ASP A 103 13.92 -24.27 -36.83
CA ASP A 103 13.22 -23.93 -38.06
C ASP A 103 12.14 -24.98 -38.33
N LEU A 104 10.88 -24.55 -38.38
CA LEU A 104 9.74 -25.47 -38.51
C LEU A 104 9.56 -26.05 -39.92
N GLU A 105 10.15 -25.44 -40.95
CA GLU A 105 10.11 -25.99 -42.31
C GLU A 105 11.14 -27.10 -42.50
N THR A 106 12.33 -26.93 -41.93
CA THR A 106 13.44 -27.89 -42.09
C THR A 106 13.55 -28.88 -40.94
N GLY A 107 12.89 -28.61 -39.81
CA GLY A 107 13.01 -29.38 -38.56
C GLY A 107 14.37 -29.25 -37.85
N LYS A 108 15.28 -28.42 -38.37
CA LYS A 108 16.66 -28.30 -37.86
C LYS A 108 16.76 -27.26 -36.74
N SER A 109 17.58 -27.57 -35.74
CA SER A 109 18.07 -26.60 -34.76
C SER A 109 18.98 -25.60 -35.46
N ILE A 110 18.63 -24.31 -35.40
CA ILE A 110 19.39 -23.22 -36.03
C ILE A 110 20.17 -22.40 -34.99
N GLN A 111 19.81 -22.50 -33.71
CA GLN A 111 20.56 -21.91 -32.62
C GLN A 111 20.30 -22.68 -31.33
N ARG A 112 21.37 -23.00 -30.60
CA ARG A 112 21.32 -23.55 -29.25
C ARG A 112 22.00 -22.57 -28.30
N LEU A 113 21.29 -22.15 -27.26
CA LEU A 113 21.75 -21.22 -26.23
C LEU A 113 21.65 -21.90 -24.88
N THR A 114 22.65 -21.69 -24.05
CA THR A 114 22.74 -22.42 -22.79
C THR A 114 22.97 -21.45 -21.65
N LYS A 115 22.24 -21.64 -20.55
CA LYS A 115 22.44 -20.92 -19.29
C LYS A 115 22.55 -21.93 -18.16
N ASN A 116 23.50 -21.71 -17.24
CA ASN A 116 23.55 -22.50 -16.03
C ASN A 116 22.27 -22.25 -15.24
N ILE A 117 21.69 -23.29 -14.64
CA ILE A 117 20.48 -23.13 -13.83
C ILE A 117 20.79 -22.18 -12.66
N SER A 118 21.98 -22.27 -12.06
CA SER A 118 22.48 -21.31 -11.07
C SER A 118 22.41 -19.83 -11.48
N ASP A 119 22.46 -19.51 -12.78
CA ASP A 119 22.47 -18.12 -13.26
C ASP A 119 21.06 -17.56 -13.52
N ILE A 120 20.03 -18.40 -13.41
CA ILE A 120 18.65 -18.03 -13.68
C ILE A 120 18.08 -17.37 -12.44
N VAL A 121 17.82 -16.06 -12.53
CA VAL A 121 17.22 -15.28 -11.44
C VAL A 121 15.76 -15.69 -11.25
N ASN A 122 15.36 -15.94 -10.01
CA ASN A 122 13.98 -16.33 -9.67
C ASN A 122 12.99 -15.21 -10.02
N ASN A 123 11.86 -15.56 -10.61
CA ASN A 123 10.78 -14.62 -10.96
C ASN A 123 11.28 -13.40 -11.75
N ASP A 124 12.22 -13.63 -12.65
CA ASP A 124 12.70 -12.62 -13.58
C ASP A 124 12.96 -13.20 -14.97
N TYR A 125 13.13 -12.31 -15.93
CA TYR A 125 13.57 -12.66 -17.27
C TYR A 125 15.05 -13.07 -17.25
N THR A 126 15.30 -14.32 -17.60
CA THR A 126 16.63 -14.75 -18.02
C THR A 126 16.84 -14.43 -19.48
N GLU A 127 17.95 -13.75 -19.78
CA GLU A 127 18.34 -13.36 -21.13
C GLU A 127 19.23 -14.43 -21.78
N PHE A 128 18.74 -15.03 -22.88
CA PHE A 128 19.57 -15.81 -23.80
C PHE A 128 20.00 -14.92 -24.95
N LYS A 129 21.22 -14.40 -24.86
CA LYS A 129 21.82 -13.57 -25.90
C LYS A 129 22.17 -14.43 -27.12
N THR A 130 21.86 -13.93 -28.30
CA THR A 130 22.12 -14.58 -29.58
C THR A 130 22.43 -13.53 -30.64
N ASP A 131 22.90 -13.96 -31.80
CA ASP A 131 23.15 -13.11 -32.96
C ASP A 131 22.53 -13.71 -34.23
N LEU A 132 21.33 -14.28 -34.07
CA LEU A 132 20.71 -15.12 -35.08
C LEU A 132 20.03 -14.29 -36.17
N GLN A 133 20.35 -14.61 -37.43
CA GLN A 133 19.63 -14.10 -38.60
C GLN A 133 18.46 -15.03 -38.93
N LEU A 134 17.25 -14.49 -38.88
CA LEU A 134 15.99 -15.15 -39.18
C LEU A 134 15.40 -14.61 -40.48
N THR A 135 14.61 -15.43 -41.16
CA THR A 135 13.80 -14.98 -42.29
C THR A 135 12.54 -14.32 -41.76
N LYS A 136 12.32 -13.05 -42.11
CA LYS A 136 11.14 -12.29 -41.67
C LYS A 136 9.85 -13.00 -42.10
N LYS A 137 8.85 -13.05 -41.22
CA LYS A 137 7.55 -13.74 -41.38
C LYS A 137 7.61 -15.28 -41.43
N LYS A 138 8.80 -15.89 -41.39
CA LYS A 138 8.93 -17.35 -41.29
C LYS A 138 8.63 -17.84 -39.86
N GLU A 139 8.11 -19.05 -39.74
CA GLU A 139 7.81 -19.69 -38.46
C GLU A 139 9.00 -20.46 -37.89
N TYR A 140 9.19 -20.35 -36.59
CA TYR A 140 10.21 -21.02 -35.80
C TYR A 140 9.59 -21.53 -34.50
N SER A 141 10.31 -22.37 -33.76
CA SER A 141 9.92 -22.76 -32.40
C SER A 141 11.05 -22.50 -31.43
N ILE A 142 10.71 -21.92 -30.28
CA ILE A 142 11.56 -22.03 -29.09
C ILE A 142 11.26 -23.39 -28.48
N GLN A 143 12.30 -24.11 -28.08
CA GLN A 143 12.23 -25.33 -27.30
C GLN A 143 13.20 -25.20 -26.13
N LEU A 144 12.67 -25.34 -24.93
CA LEU A 144 13.41 -25.32 -23.68
C LEU A 144 13.54 -26.75 -23.18
N THR A 145 14.75 -27.12 -22.79
CA THR A 145 15.07 -28.40 -22.15
C THR A 145 16.10 -28.18 -21.04
N THR A 146 16.24 -29.16 -20.15
CA THR A 146 17.31 -29.21 -19.15
C THR A 146 18.34 -30.29 -19.50
N SER A 147 19.58 -30.08 -19.06
CA SER A 147 20.67 -31.06 -19.14
C SER A 147 21.43 -31.09 -17.83
N GLY A 148 21.48 -32.25 -17.18
CA GLY A 148 22.16 -32.43 -15.90
C GLY A 148 21.53 -31.62 -14.76
N ALA A 149 20.23 -31.31 -14.84
CA ALA A 149 19.50 -30.68 -13.76
C ALA A 149 19.30 -31.69 -12.62
N GLU A 150 19.55 -31.24 -11.39
CA GLU A 150 19.31 -32.03 -10.18
C GLU A 150 17.79 -32.21 -9.99
N SER A 151 17.37 -33.44 -9.71
CA SER A 151 15.95 -33.76 -9.51
C SER A 151 15.39 -32.99 -8.30
N GLY A 152 14.29 -32.27 -8.50
CA GLY A 152 13.69 -31.39 -7.50
C GLY A 152 14.24 -29.96 -7.51
N LYS A 153 15.30 -29.67 -8.28
CA LYS A 153 15.86 -28.32 -8.46
C LYS A 153 15.79 -27.82 -9.90
N GLU A 154 14.88 -28.38 -10.70
CA GLU A 154 14.68 -27.93 -12.06
C GLU A 154 14.01 -26.56 -12.11
N PRO A 155 14.41 -25.69 -13.06
CA PRO A 155 13.81 -24.38 -13.20
C PRO A 155 12.36 -24.49 -13.65
N LEU A 156 11.56 -23.56 -13.15
CA LEU A 156 10.16 -23.41 -13.42
C LEU A 156 9.93 -22.51 -14.63
N ILE A 157 9.03 -22.90 -15.52
CA ILE A 157 8.60 -22.09 -16.64
C ILE A 157 7.21 -21.52 -16.35
N PHE A 158 7.10 -20.20 -16.45
CA PHE A 158 5.85 -19.51 -16.30
C PHE A 158 4.99 -19.53 -17.57
N GLN A 159 3.69 -19.65 -17.36
CA GLN A 159 2.67 -19.68 -18.40
C GLN A 159 1.56 -18.68 -18.13
N TRP A 160 1.00 -18.10 -19.18
CA TRP A 160 -0.17 -17.23 -19.09
C TRP A 160 -1.16 -17.41 -20.25
N THR A 161 -2.39 -16.98 -20.05
CA THR A 161 -3.50 -17.09 -21.00
C THR A 161 -3.41 -16.10 -22.15
N THR A 162 -2.62 -15.03 -22.00
CA THR A 162 -2.48 -13.96 -23.00
C THR A 162 -1.38 -14.28 -24.01
N LYS A 163 -1.72 -14.15 -25.29
CA LYS A 163 -0.78 -14.35 -26.39
C LYS A 163 0.16 -13.14 -26.54
N GLU A 164 1.44 -13.34 -26.30
CA GLU A 164 2.45 -12.32 -26.59
C GLU A 164 2.63 -12.09 -28.09
N THR A 165 2.98 -10.85 -28.43
CA THR A 165 3.02 -10.44 -29.83
C THR A 165 4.19 -11.12 -30.54
N GLY A 166 3.89 -12.01 -31.51
CA GLY A 166 4.89 -12.75 -32.30
C GLY A 166 4.86 -14.25 -32.05
N PHE A 167 4.33 -14.69 -30.91
CA PHE A 167 4.11 -16.11 -30.65
C PHE A 167 2.86 -16.62 -31.38
N ARG A 168 2.86 -17.92 -31.74
CA ARG A 168 1.81 -18.63 -32.47
C ARG A 168 1.59 -20.01 -31.85
N GLY A 169 0.36 -20.52 -31.96
CA GLY A 169 -0.04 -21.75 -31.27
C GLY A 169 0.02 -21.61 -29.74
N LYS A 170 -0.52 -22.59 -29.02
CA LYS A 170 -0.36 -22.68 -27.57
C LYS A 170 0.97 -23.34 -27.23
N LEU A 171 1.41 -23.15 -26.00
CA LEU A 171 2.54 -23.83 -25.40
C LEU A 171 2.30 -25.35 -25.43
N LYS A 172 3.34 -26.10 -25.79
CA LYS A 172 3.37 -27.55 -25.68
C LYS A 172 4.39 -28.00 -24.65
N ILE A 173 4.00 -28.94 -23.80
CA ILE A 173 4.89 -29.65 -22.88
C ILE A 173 4.87 -31.10 -23.34
N ASN A 174 6.03 -31.65 -23.69
CA ASN A 174 6.16 -33.04 -24.15
C ASN A 174 5.17 -33.39 -25.29
N GLN A 175 4.98 -32.44 -26.21
CA GLN A 175 4.05 -32.49 -27.35
C GLN A 175 2.55 -32.30 -27.03
N GLU A 176 2.16 -32.25 -25.75
CA GLU A 176 0.78 -31.98 -25.32
C GLU A 176 0.50 -30.48 -25.16
N GLU A 177 -0.63 -30.03 -25.69
CA GLU A 177 -1.03 -28.63 -25.69
C GLU A 177 -1.63 -28.17 -24.35
N GLN A 178 -1.13 -27.07 -23.78
CA GLN A 178 -1.48 -26.63 -22.42
C GLN A 178 -2.54 -25.52 -22.34
N GLY A 179 -3.12 -25.09 -23.48
CA GLY A 179 -4.09 -23.98 -23.52
C GLY A 179 -3.52 -22.58 -23.15
N LYS A 180 -2.23 -22.48 -22.77
CA LYS A 180 -1.53 -21.25 -22.35
C LYS A 180 -0.37 -20.90 -23.28
N TYR A 181 0.34 -19.81 -23.01
CA TYR A 181 1.51 -19.34 -23.74
C TYR A 181 2.72 -19.23 -22.82
N LEU A 182 3.91 -19.44 -23.37
CA LEU A 182 5.18 -19.18 -22.66
C LEU A 182 5.28 -17.70 -22.29
N VAL A 183 5.68 -17.40 -21.05
CA VAL A 183 6.05 -16.03 -20.66
C VAL A 183 7.46 -15.73 -21.18
N SER A 184 7.54 -15.28 -22.43
CA SER A 184 8.81 -14.98 -23.11
C SER A 184 8.70 -13.74 -23.99
N LYS A 185 9.83 -13.06 -24.21
CA LYS A 185 9.97 -11.93 -25.12
C LYS A 185 11.08 -12.16 -26.11
N LEU A 186 10.80 -11.91 -27.38
CA LEU A 186 11.79 -11.90 -28.45
C LEU A 186 12.28 -10.47 -28.65
N TYR A 187 13.57 -10.26 -28.45
CA TYR A 187 14.20 -8.96 -28.55
C TYR A 187 14.94 -8.82 -29.88
N TYR A 188 14.44 -7.90 -30.70
CA TYR A 188 15.04 -7.49 -31.95
C TYR A 188 15.55 -6.05 -31.78
N PRO A 189 16.83 -5.72 -32.01
CA PRO A 189 17.34 -4.35 -31.82
C PRO A 189 16.52 -3.29 -32.55
N VAL A 190 16.00 -3.67 -33.72
CA VAL A 190 15.11 -2.86 -34.54
C VAL A 190 13.89 -2.36 -33.75
N THR A 191 13.36 -3.09 -32.76
CA THR A 191 12.19 -2.62 -31.99
C THR A 191 12.52 -1.48 -31.03
N ILE A 192 13.74 -1.42 -30.47
CA ILE A 192 14.19 -0.27 -29.68
C ILE A 192 14.40 0.92 -30.58
N TYR A 193 15.12 0.74 -31.69
CA TYR A 193 15.30 1.82 -32.65
C TYR A 193 13.96 2.32 -33.19
N GLN A 194 12.96 1.46 -33.35
CA GLN A 194 11.59 1.85 -33.70
C GLN A 194 10.86 2.60 -32.58
N GLN A 195 10.99 2.18 -31.32
CA GLN A 195 10.42 2.92 -30.19
C GLN A 195 11.03 4.31 -30.07
N TRP A 196 12.36 4.41 -30.22
CA TRP A 196 13.07 5.69 -30.20
C TRP A 196 12.75 6.55 -31.41
N ALA A 197 12.76 5.97 -32.62
CA ALA A 197 12.30 6.65 -33.81
C ALA A 197 10.86 7.13 -33.63
N GLY A 198 10.00 6.35 -32.98
CA GLY A 198 8.63 6.73 -32.62
C GLY A 198 8.56 7.89 -31.63
N ILE A 199 9.34 7.86 -30.55
CA ILE A 199 9.44 8.96 -29.58
C ILE A 199 9.94 10.23 -30.27
N CYS A 200 11.03 10.14 -31.02
CA CYS A 200 11.60 11.26 -31.77
C CYS A 200 10.61 11.79 -32.82
N MET A 201 9.90 10.91 -33.52
CA MET A 201 8.88 11.27 -34.51
C MET A 201 7.69 11.98 -33.83
N MET A 202 7.18 11.46 -32.71
CA MET A 202 6.11 12.11 -31.96
C MET A 202 6.55 13.47 -31.43
N MET A 203 7.76 13.57 -30.88
CA MET A 203 8.31 14.83 -30.41
C MET A 203 8.49 15.84 -31.54
N ALA A 204 9.05 15.40 -32.67
CA ALA A 204 9.17 16.22 -33.87
C ALA A 204 7.80 16.68 -34.38
N LEU A 205 6.80 15.81 -34.40
CA LEU A 205 5.43 16.17 -34.76
C LEU A 205 4.83 17.20 -33.79
N VAL A 206 5.04 17.05 -32.48
CA VAL A 206 4.60 18.03 -31.48
C VAL A 206 5.28 19.38 -31.71
N LEU A 207 6.60 19.40 -31.93
CA LEU A 207 7.36 20.62 -32.20
C LEU A 207 6.94 21.27 -33.53
N LEU A 208 6.74 20.46 -34.58
CA LEU A 208 6.22 20.95 -35.86
C LEU A 208 4.83 21.56 -35.68
N LEU A 209 3.93 20.89 -34.97
CA LEU A 209 2.61 21.40 -34.62
C LEU A 209 2.65 22.51 -33.56
N LEU A 210 3.78 22.84 -32.96
CA LEU A 210 3.95 24.01 -32.08
C LEU A 210 4.35 25.26 -32.86
N TRP A 211 5.15 25.08 -33.93
CA TRP A 211 5.65 26.18 -34.76
C TRP A 211 4.83 26.40 -36.04
N PHE A 212 4.41 25.33 -36.73
CA PHE A 212 3.78 25.36 -38.05
C PHE A 212 2.29 25.01 -38.03
N ALA A 213 1.51 25.62 -38.93
CA ALA A 213 0.08 25.37 -39.03
C ALA A 213 -0.22 23.94 -39.50
N LEU A 214 -1.34 23.37 -39.07
CA LEU A 214 -1.79 22.08 -39.56
C LEU A 214 -2.11 22.20 -41.07
N PRO A 215 -1.47 21.42 -41.96
CA PRO A 215 -1.66 21.52 -43.41
C PRO A 215 -2.94 20.78 -43.83
N ALA A 216 -4.10 21.32 -43.44
CA ALA A 216 -5.41 20.75 -43.75
C ALA A 216 -6.41 21.85 -44.13
N PRO A 217 -7.41 21.54 -44.98
CA PRO A 217 -8.52 22.46 -45.26
C PRO A 217 -9.26 22.88 -43.99
N GLU A 218 -9.79 24.10 -43.98
CA GLU A 218 -10.44 24.66 -42.78
C GLU A 218 -11.65 23.85 -42.32
N MET A 219 -12.39 23.23 -43.25
CA MET A 219 -13.49 22.32 -42.95
C MET A 219 -13.03 21.08 -42.17
N VAL A 220 -11.92 20.47 -42.60
CA VAL A 220 -11.32 19.29 -41.95
C VAL A 220 -10.84 19.66 -40.55
N LYS A 221 -10.18 20.82 -40.40
CA LYS A 221 -9.74 21.32 -39.09
C LYS A 221 -10.90 21.55 -38.13
N LYS A 222 -12.03 22.09 -38.61
CA LYS A 222 -13.26 22.28 -37.80
C LYS A 222 -13.83 20.94 -37.35
N ALA A 223 -13.99 19.98 -38.27
CA ALA A 223 -14.48 18.65 -37.97
C ALA A 223 -13.54 17.93 -36.97
N LEU A 224 -12.24 17.95 -37.21
CA LEU A 224 -11.23 17.37 -36.33
C LEU A 224 -11.28 18.00 -34.92
N GLY A 225 -11.38 19.32 -34.81
CA GLY A 225 -11.51 19.99 -33.53
C GLY A 225 -12.78 19.61 -32.77
N GLN A 226 -13.88 19.33 -33.47
CA GLN A 226 -15.12 18.84 -32.87
C GLN A 226 -15.00 17.39 -32.39
N ILE A 227 -14.42 16.52 -33.22
CA ILE A 227 -14.16 15.12 -32.89
C ILE A 227 -13.25 15.02 -31.68
N LEU A 228 -12.11 15.72 -31.69
CA LEU A 228 -11.18 15.72 -30.57
C LEU A 228 -11.87 16.20 -29.29
N PHE A 229 -12.60 17.31 -29.33
CA PHE A 229 -13.30 17.82 -28.15
C PHE A 229 -14.23 16.78 -27.50
N PHE A 230 -15.04 16.06 -28.29
CA PHE A 230 -15.90 14.98 -27.76
C PHE A 230 -15.14 13.70 -27.45
N ALA A 231 -14.01 13.42 -28.09
CA ALA A 231 -13.15 12.30 -27.77
C ALA A 231 -12.31 12.53 -26.50
N ALA A 232 -12.19 13.77 -26.00
CA ALA A 232 -11.33 14.11 -24.86
C ALA A 232 -11.64 13.29 -23.58
N PRO A 233 -12.91 13.11 -23.17
CA PRO A 233 -13.24 12.26 -22.02
C PRO A 233 -12.79 10.81 -22.20
N LEU A 234 -13.06 10.21 -23.36
CA LEU A 234 -12.68 8.82 -23.67
C LEU A 234 -11.16 8.65 -23.74
N PHE A 235 -10.48 9.57 -24.43
CA PHE A 235 -9.01 9.59 -24.50
C PHE A 235 -8.41 9.69 -23.10
N THR A 236 -8.95 10.59 -22.27
CA THR A 236 -8.46 10.81 -20.91
C THR A 236 -8.67 9.61 -20.02
N PHE A 237 -9.87 9.02 -20.04
CA PHE A 237 -10.14 7.79 -19.30
C PHE A 237 -9.22 6.64 -19.73
N TRP A 238 -9.07 6.43 -21.04
CA TRP A 238 -8.21 5.37 -21.58
C TRP A 238 -6.75 5.50 -21.12
N PHE A 239 -6.16 6.69 -21.18
CA PHE A 239 -4.75 6.84 -20.81
C PHE A 239 -4.53 6.81 -19.29
N VAL A 240 -5.49 7.27 -18.48
CA VAL A 240 -5.42 7.21 -17.01
C VAL A 240 -5.36 5.76 -16.55
N GLU A 241 -6.29 4.93 -17.02
CA GLU A 241 -6.34 3.50 -16.68
C GLU A 241 -5.10 2.74 -17.17
N ARG A 242 -4.48 3.21 -18.25
CA ARG A 242 -3.23 2.65 -18.79
C ARG A 242 -2.05 2.81 -17.83
N PHE A 243 -2.00 3.83 -16.97
CA PHE A 243 -0.90 4.00 -16.01
C PHE A 243 -0.76 2.78 -15.09
N THR A 244 -1.89 2.23 -14.63
CA THR A 244 -1.93 1.05 -13.76
C THR A 244 -2.15 -0.26 -14.54
N ASP A 245 -1.89 -0.25 -15.86
CA ASP A 245 -2.11 -1.34 -16.83
C ASP A 245 -3.49 -2.01 -16.69
N ASN A 246 -4.51 -1.18 -16.51
CA ASN A 246 -5.90 -1.60 -16.48
C ASN A 246 -6.54 -1.36 -17.86
N PRO A 247 -6.61 -2.37 -18.75
CA PRO A 247 -7.21 -2.17 -20.06
C PRO A 247 -8.71 -1.95 -19.89
N ILE A 248 -9.19 -0.79 -20.33
CA ILE A 248 -10.62 -0.41 -20.34
C ILE A 248 -11.54 -1.46 -20.98
N PHE A 249 -11.00 -2.31 -21.87
CA PHE A 249 -11.72 -3.39 -22.53
C PHE A 249 -12.03 -4.60 -21.63
N ARG A 250 -11.46 -4.66 -20.42
CA ARG A 250 -11.76 -5.70 -19.42
C ARG A 250 -12.89 -5.31 -18.46
N MET A 251 -13.27 -4.04 -18.43
CA MET A 251 -14.42 -3.58 -17.66
C MET A 251 -15.70 -4.09 -18.33
N ARG A 252 -16.74 -4.41 -17.56
CA ARG A 252 -18.06 -4.68 -18.16
C ARG A 252 -18.62 -3.35 -18.66
N ALA A 253 -19.62 -3.47 -19.53
CA ALA A 253 -20.21 -2.32 -20.19
C ALA A 253 -20.70 -1.25 -19.20
N ALA A 254 -21.29 -1.65 -18.07
CA ALA A 254 -21.80 -0.71 -17.08
C ALA A 254 -20.66 0.09 -16.41
N GLU A 255 -19.59 -0.55 -15.94
CA GLU A 255 -18.46 0.16 -15.33
C GLU A 255 -17.78 1.10 -16.33
N PHE A 256 -17.61 0.64 -17.56
CA PHE A 256 -17.03 1.44 -18.63
C PHE A 256 -17.86 2.71 -18.90
N TRP A 257 -19.17 2.58 -19.16
CA TRP A 257 -20.01 3.71 -19.53
C TRP A 257 -20.25 4.68 -18.38
N LEU A 258 -20.33 4.20 -17.14
CA LEU A 258 -20.44 5.07 -15.96
C LEU A 258 -19.17 5.90 -15.76
N ASN A 259 -17.98 5.31 -15.94
CA ASN A 259 -16.75 6.10 -15.89
C ASN A 259 -16.72 7.14 -17.01
N ILE A 260 -17.06 6.75 -18.24
CA ILE A 260 -17.13 7.68 -19.37
C ILE A 260 -18.07 8.85 -19.06
N LEU A 261 -19.26 8.59 -18.50
CA LEU A 261 -20.21 9.63 -18.09
C LEU A 261 -19.58 10.64 -17.12
N VAL A 262 -18.85 10.16 -16.11
CA VAL A 262 -18.14 11.02 -15.15
C VAL A 262 -17.14 11.93 -15.85
N TYR A 263 -16.31 11.37 -16.74
CA TYR A 263 -15.34 12.17 -17.49
C TYR A 263 -16.06 13.20 -18.39
N TYR A 264 -17.17 12.85 -19.05
CA TYR A 264 -17.97 13.80 -19.82
C TYR A 264 -18.54 14.93 -18.96
N MET A 265 -19.07 14.62 -17.78
CA MET A 265 -19.55 15.62 -16.83
C MET A 265 -18.42 16.54 -16.36
N PHE A 266 -17.26 15.99 -16.04
CA PHE A 266 -16.09 16.74 -15.62
C PHE A 266 -15.59 17.70 -16.71
N PHE A 267 -15.34 17.21 -17.93
CA PHE A 267 -14.94 18.08 -19.05
C PHE A 267 -16.05 19.06 -19.42
N GLY A 268 -17.32 18.67 -19.26
CA GLY A 268 -18.47 19.54 -19.42
C GLY A 268 -18.45 20.71 -18.43
N LEU A 269 -18.18 20.44 -17.15
CA LEU A 269 -18.05 21.46 -16.11
C LEU A 269 -16.89 22.42 -16.40
N LEU A 270 -15.72 21.90 -16.79
CA LEU A 270 -14.60 22.75 -17.22
C LEU A 270 -14.97 23.59 -18.45
N TYR A 271 -15.76 23.06 -19.39
CA TYR A 271 -16.25 23.82 -20.53
C TYR A 271 -17.26 24.89 -20.12
N LEU A 272 -18.10 24.65 -19.12
CA LEU A 272 -18.96 25.67 -18.54
C LEU A 272 -18.16 26.79 -17.88
N ILE A 273 -17.11 26.48 -17.12
CA ILE A 273 -16.28 27.47 -16.41
C ILE A 273 -15.50 28.33 -17.40
N PHE A 274 -14.72 27.70 -18.29
CA PHE A 274 -13.80 28.43 -19.17
C PHE A 274 -14.44 28.90 -20.48
N ASN A 275 -15.59 28.33 -20.87
CA ASN A 275 -16.25 28.55 -22.17
C ASN A 275 -15.27 28.47 -23.35
N SER A 276 -14.30 27.55 -23.24
CA SER A 276 -13.18 27.41 -24.17
C SER A 276 -12.78 25.96 -24.27
N ARG A 277 -13.05 25.34 -25.42
CA ARG A 277 -12.75 23.91 -25.65
C ARG A 277 -11.30 23.56 -25.39
N ARG A 278 -10.38 24.41 -25.87
CA ARG A 278 -8.93 24.21 -25.72
C ARG A 278 -8.51 24.22 -24.25
N VAL A 279 -8.96 25.23 -23.51
CA VAL A 279 -8.59 25.40 -22.09
C VAL A 279 -9.17 24.25 -21.26
N SER A 280 -10.45 23.93 -21.44
CA SER A 280 -11.12 22.87 -20.69
C SER A 280 -10.47 21.51 -20.92
N VAL A 281 -10.15 21.17 -22.18
CA VAL A 281 -9.49 19.90 -22.48
C VAL A 281 -8.04 19.88 -21.99
N THR A 282 -7.30 20.98 -22.16
CA THR A 282 -5.90 21.06 -21.72
C THR A 282 -5.77 20.92 -20.21
N ILE A 283 -6.54 21.71 -19.45
CA ILE A 283 -6.51 21.64 -17.98
C ILE A 283 -7.02 20.28 -17.51
N GLY A 284 -8.14 19.80 -18.06
CA GLY A 284 -8.74 18.54 -17.62
C GLY A 284 -7.86 17.33 -17.86
N SER A 285 -7.27 17.20 -19.05
CA SER A 285 -6.39 16.06 -19.36
C SER A 285 -5.05 16.14 -18.62
N ILE A 286 -4.49 17.32 -18.37
CA ILE A 286 -3.27 17.46 -17.55
C ILE A 286 -3.55 17.07 -16.09
N LEU A 287 -4.67 17.52 -15.52
CA LEU A 287 -5.05 17.17 -14.14
C LEU A 287 -5.17 15.65 -13.98
N TRP A 288 -5.90 14.99 -14.86
CA TRP A 288 -6.06 13.54 -14.85
C TRP A 288 -4.74 12.78 -15.09
N CYS A 289 -3.82 13.34 -15.88
CA CYS A 289 -2.48 12.79 -16.05
C CYS A 289 -1.69 12.79 -14.73
N ILE A 290 -1.72 13.91 -13.99
CA ILE A 290 -1.06 14.01 -12.67
C ILE A 290 -1.68 13.02 -11.68
N ILE A 291 -3.02 12.92 -11.63
CA ILE A 291 -3.73 11.98 -10.75
C ILE A 291 -3.36 10.53 -11.10
N GLY A 292 -3.30 10.18 -12.38
CA GLY A 292 -2.93 8.83 -12.84
C GLY A 292 -1.49 8.44 -12.47
N ILE A 293 -0.54 9.38 -12.60
CA ILE A 293 0.86 9.17 -12.19
C ILE A 293 0.96 9.04 -10.67
N ALA A 294 0.28 9.91 -9.91
CA ALA A 294 0.24 9.84 -8.45
C ALA A 294 -0.32 8.49 -7.99
N ASN A 295 -1.44 8.04 -8.59
CA ASN A 295 -2.06 6.76 -8.27
C ASN A 295 -1.13 5.57 -8.58
N TYR A 296 -0.38 5.62 -9.70
CA TYR A 296 0.61 4.59 -9.99
C TYR A 296 1.65 4.49 -8.88
N TYR A 297 2.23 5.62 -8.46
CA TYR A 297 3.32 5.59 -7.48
C TYR A 297 2.82 5.19 -6.10
N VAL A 298 1.68 5.72 -5.65
CA VAL A 298 1.04 5.31 -4.40
C VAL A 298 0.75 3.80 -4.41
N LEU A 299 0.18 3.29 -5.51
CA LEU A 299 -0.04 1.84 -5.68
C LEU A 299 1.27 1.04 -5.63
N SER A 300 2.34 1.54 -6.23
CA SER A 300 3.63 0.86 -6.26
C SER A 300 4.35 0.83 -4.90
N PHE A 301 4.13 1.85 -4.06
CA PHE A 301 4.81 2.00 -2.78
C PHE A 301 4.03 1.38 -1.61
N LYS A 302 2.69 1.56 -1.59
CA LYS A 302 1.80 1.10 -0.52
C LYS A 302 1.12 -0.24 -0.86
N GLY A 303 1.12 -0.65 -2.13
CA GLY A 303 0.36 -1.82 -2.60
C GLY A 303 -1.15 -1.57 -2.76
N ALA A 304 -1.65 -0.36 -2.44
CA ALA A 304 -3.04 0.05 -2.58
C ALA A 304 -3.17 1.36 -3.37
N PRO A 305 -4.24 1.55 -4.19
CA PRO A 305 -4.51 2.80 -4.90
C PRO A 305 -4.77 3.99 -3.95
N ILE A 306 -4.75 5.20 -4.51
CA ILE A 306 -5.09 6.43 -3.76
C ILE A 306 -6.53 6.37 -3.28
N VAL A 307 -6.73 6.62 -1.98
CA VAL A 307 -8.03 6.77 -1.32
C VAL A 307 -8.17 8.19 -0.72
N PRO A 308 -9.39 8.63 -0.35
CA PRO A 308 -9.62 9.98 0.16
C PRO A 308 -8.78 10.37 1.39
N SER A 309 -8.51 9.41 2.27
CA SER A 309 -7.68 9.63 3.45
C SER A 309 -6.22 9.96 3.11
N ASP A 310 -5.69 9.48 1.97
CA ASP A 310 -4.34 9.85 1.52
C ASP A 310 -4.26 11.35 1.17
N ILE A 311 -5.37 11.96 0.73
CA ILE A 311 -5.45 13.41 0.48
C ILE A 311 -5.51 14.19 1.79
N MET A 312 -6.28 13.71 2.77
CA MET A 312 -6.36 14.33 4.09
C MET A 312 -5.02 14.30 4.83
N SER A 313 -4.20 13.29 4.55
CA SER A 313 -2.85 13.11 5.10
C SER A 313 -1.74 13.45 4.08
N ALA A 314 -2.00 14.32 3.10
CA ALA A 314 -1.08 14.57 1.97
C ALA A 314 0.33 15.01 2.40
N ARG A 315 0.46 15.77 3.50
CA ARG A 315 1.78 16.19 4.03
C ARG A 315 2.59 14.98 4.51
N THR A 316 1.95 14.07 5.25
CA THR A 316 2.58 12.82 5.70
C THR A 316 2.91 11.93 4.50
N ALA A 317 1.98 11.81 3.55
CA ALA A 317 2.21 11.06 2.32
C ALA A 317 3.40 11.60 1.52
N ALA A 318 3.58 12.92 1.42
CA ALA A 318 4.71 13.54 0.73
C ALA A 318 6.05 13.21 1.40
N ASN A 319 6.14 13.31 2.73
CA ASN A 319 7.36 12.97 3.49
C ASN A 319 7.71 11.49 3.32
N VAL A 320 6.71 10.61 3.30
CA VAL A 320 6.89 9.17 3.03
C VAL A 320 7.32 8.94 1.57
N ALA A 321 6.80 9.72 0.62
CA ALA A 321 7.07 9.59 -0.80
C ALA A 321 8.54 9.91 -1.16
N GLU A 322 9.22 10.81 -0.44
CA GLU A 322 10.65 11.10 -0.62
C GLU A 322 11.55 9.87 -0.40
N ASN A 323 11.03 8.87 0.30
CA ASN A 323 11.79 7.70 0.70
C ASN A 323 11.95 6.65 -0.39
N TYR A 324 11.12 6.69 -1.44
CA TYR A 324 11.09 5.71 -2.51
C TYR A 324 11.93 6.13 -3.73
N THR A 325 12.23 5.18 -4.62
CA THR A 325 12.81 5.49 -5.93
C THR A 325 11.71 5.66 -6.99
N TYR A 326 11.83 6.72 -7.79
CA TYR A 326 10.92 6.99 -8.89
C TYR A 326 11.60 6.60 -10.20
N SER A 327 11.26 5.41 -10.71
CA SER A 327 11.72 5.00 -12.03
C SER A 327 10.79 5.51 -13.12
N ILE A 328 11.35 5.96 -14.24
CA ILE A 328 10.57 6.40 -15.39
C ILE A 328 10.09 5.17 -16.14
N GLN A 329 8.78 4.95 -16.11
CA GLN A 329 8.17 3.85 -16.83
C GLN A 329 7.87 4.26 -18.28
N PRO A 330 8.09 3.35 -19.26
CA PRO A 330 7.76 3.60 -20.66
C PRO A 330 6.33 4.07 -20.89
N VAL A 331 5.38 3.57 -20.09
CA VAL A 331 3.98 3.98 -20.15
C VAL A 331 3.80 5.48 -19.89
N PHE A 332 4.63 6.09 -19.03
CA PHE A 332 4.59 7.52 -18.75
C PHE A 332 5.03 8.33 -19.96
N VAL A 333 6.15 7.94 -20.57
CA VAL A 333 6.69 8.61 -21.76
C VAL A 333 5.67 8.59 -22.89
N TRP A 334 5.12 7.43 -23.22
CA TRP A 334 4.13 7.31 -24.29
C TRP A 334 2.82 8.05 -23.97
N ASN A 335 2.29 7.95 -22.75
CA ASN A 335 1.07 8.66 -22.37
C ASN A 335 1.25 10.18 -22.45
N VAL A 336 2.39 10.70 -21.97
CA VAL A 336 2.71 12.13 -22.07
C VAL A 336 2.84 12.55 -23.53
N LEU A 337 3.52 11.78 -24.38
CA LEU A 337 3.65 12.09 -25.82
C LEU A 337 2.29 12.06 -26.54
N PHE A 338 1.44 11.08 -26.25
CA PHE A 338 0.08 11.03 -26.82
C PHE A 338 -0.75 12.24 -26.39
N LEU A 339 -0.66 12.62 -25.12
CA LEU A 339 -1.32 13.81 -24.59
C LEU A 339 -0.81 15.08 -25.28
N LEU A 340 0.51 15.25 -25.37
CA LEU A 340 1.13 16.40 -26.03
C LEU A 340 0.73 16.50 -27.51
N LEU A 341 0.74 15.39 -28.24
CA LEU A 341 0.32 15.35 -29.65
C LEU A 341 -1.17 15.68 -29.79
N TYR A 342 -2.01 15.06 -28.97
CA TYR A 342 -3.45 15.30 -28.93
C TYR A 342 -3.76 16.79 -28.68
N LEU A 343 -3.08 17.40 -27.70
CA LEU A 343 -3.20 18.83 -27.40
C LEU A 343 -2.65 19.69 -28.54
N ALA A 344 -1.49 19.36 -29.11
CA ALA A 344 -0.90 20.11 -30.22
C ALA A 344 -1.86 20.18 -31.42
N ILE A 345 -2.47 19.06 -31.81
CA ILE A 345 -3.47 19.02 -32.89
C ILE A 345 -4.72 19.84 -32.53
N MET A 346 -5.24 19.69 -31.30
CA MET A 346 -6.42 20.43 -30.83
C MET A 346 -6.19 21.95 -30.86
N TRP A 347 -5.01 22.41 -30.43
CA TRP A 347 -4.67 23.84 -30.42
C TRP A 347 -4.48 24.41 -31.83
N ARG A 348 -4.34 23.56 -32.87
CA ARG A 348 -4.35 23.96 -34.28
C ARG A 348 -5.72 23.91 -34.95
N CYS A 349 -6.70 23.28 -34.33
CA CYS A 349 -8.07 23.28 -34.84
C CYS A 349 -8.79 24.59 -34.47
N PRO A 350 -9.56 25.20 -35.39
CA PRO A 350 -10.30 26.44 -35.12
C PRO A 350 -11.32 26.23 -34.00
N VAL A 351 -11.48 27.25 -33.16
CA VAL A 351 -12.44 27.23 -32.06
C VAL A 351 -13.75 27.83 -32.56
N PRO A 352 -14.90 27.15 -32.41
CA PRO A 352 -16.18 27.74 -32.77
C PRO A 352 -16.53 28.90 -31.84
N LYS A 353 -17.57 29.66 -32.20
CA LYS A 353 -18.09 30.76 -31.38
C LYS A 353 -18.39 30.26 -29.95
N LYS A 354 -18.08 31.11 -28.97
CA LYS A 354 -18.36 30.85 -27.56
C LYS A 354 -19.83 30.51 -27.36
N MET A 355 -20.09 29.62 -26.41
CA MET A 355 -21.45 29.22 -26.10
C MET A 355 -22.21 30.37 -25.44
N GLY A 356 -23.41 30.67 -25.97
CA GLY A 356 -24.31 31.67 -25.38
C GLY A 356 -24.87 31.22 -24.04
N TRP A 357 -25.28 32.17 -23.21
CA TRP A 357 -25.69 31.92 -21.82
C TRP A 357 -26.87 30.94 -21.70
N LYS A 358 -27.87 30.99 -22.60
CA LYS A 358 -29.01 30.05 -22.60
C LYS A 358 -28.57 28.58 -22.70
N LYS A 359 -27.64 28.28 -23.61
CA LYS A 359 -27.07 26.92 -23.77
C LYS A 359 -26.21 26.51 -22.57
N ARG A 360 -25.53 27.46 -21.94
CA ARG A 360 -24.77 27.22 -20.68
C ARG A 360 -25.71 26.86 -19.53
N VAL A 361 -26.85 27.54 -19.40
CA VAL A 361 -27.86 27.21 -18.39
C VAL A 361 -28.43 25.81 -18.62
N ILE A 362 -28.81 25.46 -19.86
CA ILE A 362 -29.30 24.11 -20.19
C ILE A 362 -28.24 23.05 -19.84
N MET A 363 -26.99 23.27 -20.24
CA MET A 363 -25.90 22.33 -19.94
C MET A 363 -25.62 22.23 -18.44
N LEU A 364 -25.73 23.33 -17.68
CA LEU A 364 -25.60 23.32 -16.23
C LEU A 364 -26.72 22.49 -15.58
N VAL A 365 -27.97 22.66 -16.03
CA VAL A 365 -29.11 21.86 -15.54
C VAL A 365 -28.92 20.39 -15.87
N VAL A 366 -28.50 20.05 -17.08
CA VAL A 366 -28.24 18.65 -17.49
C VAL A 366 -27.12 18.03 -16.64
N ILE A 367 -25.99 18.74 -16.47
CA ILE A 367 -24.89 18.26 -15.62
C ILE A 367 -25.34 18.14 -14.16
N GLY A 368 -26.14 19.08 -13.67
CA GLY A 368 -26.70 19.06 -12.31
C GLY A 368 -27.64 17.86 -12.08
N LEU A 369 -28.53 17.58 -13.03
CA LEU A 369 -29.43 16.41 -12.99
C LEU A 369 -28.65 15.09 -13.03
N LEU A 370 -27.71 14.96 -13.98
CA LEU A 370 -26.85 13.78 -14.07
C LEU A 370 -26.00 13.60 -12.80
N GLY A 371 -25.49 14.69 -12.24
CA GLY A 371 -24.75 14.71 -10.98
C GLY A 371 -25.61 14.31 -9.79
N SER A 372 -26.86 14.76 -9.73
CA SER A 372 -27.80 14.38 -8.68
C SER A 372 -28.15 12.89 -8.75
N VAL A 373 -28.45 12.37 -9.94
CA VAL A 373 -28.74 10.94 -10.16
C VAL A 373 -27.52 10.09 -9.81
N LEU A 374 -26.34 10.46 -10.30
CA LEU A 374 -25.12 9.71 -9.99
C LEU A 374 -24.76 9.79 -8.51
N GLY A 375 -24.93 10.97 -7.89
CA GLY A 375 -24.73 11.17 -6.46
C GLY A 375 -25.66 10.29 -5.62
N HIS A 376 -26.94 10.18 -6.00
CA HIS A 376 -27.88 9.27 -5.36
C HIS A 376 -27.41 7.81 -5.44
N PHE A 377 -26.94 7.36 -6.62
CA PHE A 377 -26.42 5.99 -6.78
C PHE A 377 -25.19 5.72 -5.92
N VAL A 378 -24.31 6.71 -5.75
CA VAL A 378 -23.13 6.62 -4.88
C VAL A 378 -23.52 6.51 -3.41
N VAL A 379 -24.50 7.29 -2.96
CA VAL A 379 -24.98 7.29 -1.57
C VAL A 379 -25.75 6.00 -1.24
N GLU A 380 -26.66 5.58 -2.11
CA GLU A 380 -27.48 4.37 -1.90
C GLU A 380 -26.66 3.07 -2.02
N GLN A 381 -25.61 3.07 -2.86
CA GLN A 381 -24.75 1.94 -3.24
C GLN A 381 -25.45 0.73 -3.91
N LYS A 382 -26.70 0.42 -3.57
CA LYS A 382 -27.43 -0.75 -4.07
C LYS A 382 -27.49 -0.75 -5.60
N THR A 383 -27.78 0.40 -6.20
CA THR A 383 -27.78 0.55 -7.66
C THR A 383 -26.39 0.27 -8.27
N LEU A 384 -25.30 0.80 -7.68
CA LEU A 384 -23.94 0.52 -8.15
C LEU A 384 -23.57 -0.97 -8.02
N LYS A 385 -23.95 -1.61 -6.89
CA LYS A 385 -23.74 -3.05 -6.66
C LYS A 385 -24.45 -3.90 -7.71
N ASN A 386 -25.65 -3.53 -8.14
CA ASN A 386 -26.38 -4.22 -9.22
C ASN A 386 -25.68 -4.10 -10.57
N PHE A 387 -25.04 -2.97 -10.85
CA PHE A 387 -24.14 -2.81 -12.00
C PHE A 387 -22.77 -3.47 -11.80
N GLY A 388 -22.57 -4.07 -10.63
CA GLY A 388 -21.37 -4.80 -10.26
C GLY A 388 -20.19 -3.93 -9.82
N ILE A 389 -20.43 -2.63 -9.62
CA ILE A 389 -19.51 -1.67 -9.01
C ILE A 389 -19.66 -1.81 -7.49
N LYS A 390 -18.65 -2.38 -6.85
CA LYS A 390 -18.60 -2.55 -5.39
C LYS A 390 -17.20 -2.29 -4.86
N ASN A 391 -17.10 -1.79 -3.64
CA ASN A 391 -15.81 -1.64 -2.99
C ASN A 391 -15.22 -3.03 -2.73
N ASN A 392 -13.94 -3.22 -3.06
CA ASN A 392 -13.21 -4.43 -2.72
C ASN A 392 -12.20 -4.09 -1.62
N VAL A 393 -12.65 -4.26 -0.38
CA VAL A 393 -11.88 -3.91 0.82
C VAL A 393 -10.58 -4.70 0.89
N TRP A 394 -10.64 -5.98 0.57
CA TRP A 394 -9.55 -6.95 0.65
C TRP A 394 -8.46 -6.76 -0.40
N ASP A 395 -8.87 -6.35 -1.60
CA ASP A 395 -7.97 -6.12 -2.73
C ASP A 395 -8.43 -4.87 -3.48
N GLN A 396 -8.11 -3.72 -2.89
CA GLN A 396 -8.41 -2.39 -3.44
C GLN A 396 -7.87 -2.26 -4.86
N LYS A 397 -6.71 -2.84 -5.15
CA LYS A 397 -6.11 -2.85 -6.48
C LYS A 397 -7.01 -3.55 -7.51
N LYS A 398 -7.52 -4.75 -7.21
CA LYS A 398 -8.54 -5.40 -8.06
C LYS A 398 -9.84 -4.61 -8.13
N GLY A 399 -10.23 -3.97 -7.02
CA GLY A 399 -11.39 -3.09 -6.97
C GLY A 399 -11.29 -1.95 -7.99
N TYR A 400 -10.18 -1.22 -7.98
CA TYR A 400 -9.92 -0.12 -8.92
C TYR A 400 -9.76 -0.63 -10.36
N ALA A 401 -9.14 -1.80 -10.55
CA ALA A 401 -9.05 -2.41 -11.88
C ALA A 401 -10.44 -2.71 -12.47
N LYS A 402 -11.40 -3.15 -11.65
CA LYS A 402 -12.77 -3.42 -12.12
C LYS A 402 -13.61 -2.16 -12.25
N ASN A 403 -13.55 -1.27 -11.26
CA ASN A 403 -14.44 -0.12 -11.15
C ASN A 403 -13.93 1.12 -11.88
N GLY A 404 -12.64 1.18 -12.24
CA GLY A 404 -11.97 2.40 -12.69
C GLY A 404 -11.55 3.30 -11.53
N LEU A 405 -10.60 4.19 -11.78
CA LEU A 405 -9.99 5.05 -10.75
C LEU A 405 -11.03 5.91 -10.03
N PHE A 406 -11.98 6.51 -10.75
CA PHE A 406 -12.96 7.40 -10.15
C PHE A 406 -13.90 6.69 -9.18
N PHE A 407 -14.57 5.61 -9.62
CA PHE A 407 -15.47 4.87 -8.74
C PHE A 407 -14.71 4.13 -7.64
N GLY A 408 -13.49 3.67 -7.91
CA GLY A 408 -12.59 3.19 -6.85
C GLY A 408 -12.41 4.23 -5.75
N PHE A 409 -12.07 5.47 -6.11
CA PHE A 409 -11.87 6.56 -5.17
C PHE A 409 -13.16 6.97 -4.45
N VAL A 410 -14.26 7.17 -5.18
CA VAL A 410 -15.54 7.66 -4.62
C VAL A 410 -16.20 6.62 -3.72
N LEU A 411 -16.11 5.33 -4.03
CA LEU A 411 -16.60 4.29 -3.13
C LEU A 411 -15.84 4.25 -1.80
N ASN A 412 -14.58 4.73 -1.79
CA ASN A 412 -13.82 4.94 -0.58
C ASN A 412 -14.12 6.30 0.09
N MET A 413 -14.89 7.22 -0.50
CA MET A 413 -15.32 8.46 0.18
C MET A 413 -16.40 8.21 1.23
N ASN A 414 -17.18 7.14 1.08
CA ASN A 414 -18.11 6.75 2.13
C ASN A 414 -17.36 6.48 3.44
N SER A 415 -16.06 6.11 3.40
CA SER A 415 -15.25 5.91 4.60
C SER A 415 -15.00 7.14 5.45
N LEU A 416 -15.29 8.32 4.90
CA LEU A 416 -15.22 9.58 5.63
C LEU A 416 -16.40 9.77 6.60
N VAL A 417 -17.53 9.07 6.41
CA VAL A 417 -18.74 9.23 7.24
C VAL A 417 -18.89 7.98 8.11
N GLN A 418 -18.87 8.11 9.43
CA GLN A 418 -19.16 6.97 10.30
C GLN A 418 -20.65 6.70 10.33
N GLU A 419 -21.05 5.46 10.00
CA GLU A 419 -22.44 5.05 10.06
C GLU A 419 -22.86 4.86 11.51
N LYS A 420 -24.00 5.43 11.87
CA LYS A 420 -24.65 5.19 13.15
C LYS A 420 -25.13 3.73 13.19
N PRO A 421 -24.75 2.93 14.20
CA PRO A 421 -25.28 1.57 14.35
C PRO A 421 -26.81 1.60 14.38
N SER A 422 -27.48 0.63 13.72
CA SER A 422 -28.94 0.62 13.59
C SER A 422 -29.66 0.66 14.94
N ASP A 423 -29.05 0.01 15.93
CA ASP A 423 -29.62 -0.20 17.25
C ASP A 423 -29.08 0.83 18.27
N TYR A 424 -28.40 1.89 17.80
CA TYR A 424 -27.84 2.92 18.69
C TYR A 424 -28.89 3.92 19.17
N SER A 425 -29.00 4.02 20.49
CA SER A 425 -29.51 5.20 21.22
C SER A 425 -28.62 5.48 22.43
N VAL A 426 -28.76 6.67 23.00
CA VAL A 426 -28.04 7.03 24.24
C VAL A 426 -28.46 6.10 25.38
N GLU A 427 -29.73 5.73 25.43
CA GLU A 427 -30.32 4.79 26.39
C GLU A 427 -29.71 3.40 26.22
N ALA A 428 -29.61 2.89 24.99
CA ALA A 428 -29.00 1.59 24.73
C ALA A 428 -27.54 1.54 25.19
N ALA A 429 -26.76 2.61 24.98
CA ALA A 429 -25.39 2.70 25.47
C ALA A 429 -25.31 2.68 27.01
N LYS A 430 -26.23 3.38 27.69
CA LYS A 430 -26.34 3.38 29.16
C LYS A 430 -26.75 2.02 29.70
N ASP A 431 -27.78 1.39 29.12
CA ASP A 431 -28.27 0.07 29.54
C ASP A 431 -27.16 -0.99 29.43
N ILE A 432 -26.37 -0.95 28.35
CA ILE A 432 -25.21 -1.83 28.17
C ILE A 432 -24.15 -1.54 29.25
N ALA A 433 -23.82 -0.28 29.48
CA ALA A 433 -22.85 0.11 30.49
C ALA A 433 -23.25 -0.36 31.89
N GLU A 434 -24.48 -0.05 32.34
CA GLU A 434 -25.03 -0.44 33.64
C GLU A 434 -25.03 -1.96 33.84
N LYS A 435 -25.47 -2.71 32.82
CA LYS A 435 -25.44 -4.19 32.81
C LYS A 435 -24.05 -4.75 33.10
N TYR A 436 -23.01 -4.14 32.54
CA TYR A 436 -21.63 -4.60 32.73
C TYR A 436 -21.01 -4.06 34.02
N GLU A 437 -21.30 -2.83 34.41
CA GLU A 437 -20.90 -2.25 35.70
C GLU A 437 -21.42 -3.08 36.88
N GLU A 438 -22.72 -3.39 36.91
CA GLU A 438 -23.33 -4.23 37.95
C GLU A 438 -22.68 -5.63 37.97
N LYS A 439 -22.47 -6.20 36.78
CA LYS A 439 -21.85 -7.52 36.66
C LYS A 439 -20.44 -7.54 37.21
N PHE A 440 -19.62 -6.53 36.91
CA PHE A 440 -18.24 -6.48 37.36
C PHE A 440 -18.12 -6.08 38.83
N ALA A 441 -19.03 -5.26 39.36
CA ALA A 441 -19.10 -4.96 40.78
C ALA A 441 -19.33 -6.25 41.61
N ASN A 442 -20.24 -7.11 41.15
CA ASN A 442 -20.51 -8.41 41.79
C ASN A 442 -19.31 -9.39 41.68
N GLU A 443 -18.63 -9.43 40.52
CA GLU A 443 -17.43 -10.26 40.33
C GLU A 443 -16.24 -9.81 41.21
N ASP A 444 -16.13 -8.51 41.50
CA ASP A 444 -15.09 -7.95 42.36
C ASP A 444 -15.38 -8.11 43.85
N SER A 445 -16.65 -8.06 44.28
CA SER A 445 -17.04 -8.35 45.66
C SER A 445 -16.73 -9.78 46.08
N ASP A 446 -16.84 -10.74 45.16
CA ASP A 446 -16.52 -12.16 45.41
C ASP A 446 -15.01 -12.46 45.40
N LYS A 447 -14.19 -11.58 44.80
CA LYS A 447 -12.74 -11.78 44.62
C LYS A 447 -11.84 -11.01 45.58
N LYS A 448 -12.39 -10.32 46.59
CA LYS A 448 -11.67 -9.49 47.57
C LYS A 448 -10.54 -10.15 48.40
N LYS A 449 -10.07 -11.36 48.06
CA LYS A 449 -8.95 -12.02 48.78
C LYS A 449 -7.89 -12.77 47.93
N LYS A 450 -7.93 -12.85 46.58
CA LYS A 450 -7.00 -13.79 45.89
C LYS A 450 -6.54 -13.54 44.45
N GLY A 451 -6.72 -12.36 43.84
CA GLY A 451 -6.67 -12.30 42.35
C GLY A 451 -5.99 -11.15 41.63
N ARG A 452 -5.49 -10.10 42.28
CA ARG A 452 -4.71 -9.06 41.57
C ARG A 452 -3.24 -9.43 41.69
N LEU A 453 -2.50 -9.37 40.58
CA LEU A 453 -1.05 -9.40 40.61
C LEU A 453 -0.61 -8.15 41.35
N GLU A 454 -0.41 -8.25 42.66
CA GLU A 454 0.26 -7.21 43.42
C GLU A 454 1.76 -7.47 43.23
N THR A 455 2.54 -6.41 42.97
CA THR A 455 3.99 -6.50 43.17
C THR A 455 4.22 -6.94 44.62
N ALA A 456 5.38 -7.54 44.93
CA ALA A 456 5.62 -8.10 46.26
C ALA A 456 5.42 -7.11 47.42
N ASP A 457 5.40 -5.80 47.14
CA ASP A 457 5.24 -4.67 48.04
C ASP A 457 3.96 -3.82 47.81
N GLY A 458 3.13 -4.11 46.80
CA GLY A 458 1.93 -3.34 46.46
C GLY A 458 2.18 -2.03 45.68
N THR A 459 3.41 -1.78 45.24
CA THR A 459 3.81 -0.62 44.42
C THR A 459 3.29 -0.74 42.98
N LYS A 460 2.82 0.37 42.40
CA LYS A 460 2.37 0.40 40.99
C LYS A 460 3.59 0.35 40.05
N PRO A 461 3.61 -0.49 39.01
CA PRO A 461 4.77 -0.62 38.15
C PRO A 461 4.90 0.53 37.15
N ASN A 462 6.11 0.89 36.77
CA ASN A 462 6.38 1.68 35.58
C ASN A 462 5.84 0.95 34.34
N VAL A 463 5.21 1.68 33.42
CA VAL A 463 4.62 1.13 32.19
C VAL A 463 5.30 1.75 30.98
N ILE A 464 5.96 0.93 30.17
CA ILE A 464 6.62 1.38 28.93
C ILE A 464 5.98 0.64 27.76
N GLY A 465 5.25 1.38 26.93
CA GLY A 465 4.68 0.86 25.68
C GLY A 465 5.53 1.24 24.49
N ILE A 466 5.91 0.28 23.65
CA ILE A 466 6.70 0.47 22.45
C ILE A 466 5.95 -0.13 21.27
N MET A 467 5.44 0.73 20.40
CA MET A 467 5.01 0.31 19.07
C MET A 467 6.22 0.36 18.14
N ASN A 468 6.74 -0.81 17.77
CA ASN A 468 7.91 -0.92 16.90
C ASN A 468 7.47 -0.94 15.43
N GLU A 469 7.90 0.07 14.68
CA GLU A 469 7.54 0.29 13.28
C GLU A 469 7.84 -0.94 12.43
N ALA A 470 6.87 -1.37 11.63
CA ALA A 470 6.93 -2.51 10.73
C ALA A 470 7.44 -3.82 11.36
N PHE A 471 7.46 -3.95 12.70
CA PHE A 471 8.06 -5.09 13.39
C PHE A 471 7.23 -6.35 13.19
N SER A 472 7.80 -7.32 12.49
CA SER A 472 7.18 -8.60 12.23
C SER A 472 8.18 -9.73 12.07
N ASP A 473 7.83 -10.86 12.66
CA ASP A 473 8.32 -12.16 12.24
C ASP A 473 7.63 -12.53 10.91
N LEU A 474 8.39 -12.67 9.83
CA LEU A 474 7.83 -13.00 8.52
C LEU A 474 7.54 -14.50 8.36
N SER A 475 8.06 -15.33 9.29
CA SER A 475 7.87 -16.80 9.26
C SER A 475 6.44 -17.22 9.64
N VAL A 476 5.65 -16.27 10.17
CA VAL A 476 4.22 -16.48 10.48
C VAL A 476 3.36 -16.83 9.27
N ILE A 477 3.84 -16.54 8.06
CA ILE A 477 3.20 -16.96 6.80
C ILE A 477 3.64 -18.37 6.44
N ASN A 478 4.95 -18.60 6.40
CA ASN A 478 5.59 -19.88 6.17
C ASN A 478 7.04 -19.82 6.64
N GLU A 479 7.61 -20.94 7.06
CA GLU A 479 9.00 -21.00 7.50
C GLU A 479 9.96 -20.69 6.35
N PHE A 480 11.03 -19.96 6.65
CA PHE A 480 12.16 -19.74 5.75
C PHE A 480 13.47 -19.72 6.55
N SER A 481 14.58 -20.05 5.89
CA SER A 481 15.91 -20.15 6.51
C SER A 481 16.72 -18.88 6.30
N THR A 482 17.44 -18.47 7.34
CA THR A 482 18.43 -17.40 7.31
C THR A 482 19.82 -17.92 7.70
N ASN A 483 20.87 -17.13 7.46
CA ASN A 483 22.24 -17.45 7.89
C ASN A 483 22.38 -17.45 9.42
N GLU A 484 21.61 -16.61 10.10
CA GLU A 484 21.49 -16.55 11.55
C GLU A 484 20.06 -16.12 11.94
N ASP A 485 19.65 -16.43 13.17
CA ASP A 485 18.38 -15.95 13.69
C ASP A 485 18.38 -14.41 13.76
N TYR A 486 17.31 -13.79 13.26
CA TYR A 486 17.16 -12.35 13.20
C TYR A 486 16.42 -11.76 14.42
N MET A 487 15.93 -12.60 15.35
CA MET A 487 15.36 -12.18 16.65
C MET A 487 15.82 -13.09 17.83
N PRO A 488 17.12 -13.38 17.97
CA PRO A 488 17.61 -14.38 18.92
C PRO A 488 17.27 -14.04 20.38
N PHE A 489 17.34 -12.76 20.78
CA PHE A 489 17.00 -12.38 22.14
C PHE A 489 15.51 -12.58 22.42
N ILE A 490 14.64 -12.05 21.57
CA ILE A 490 13.18 -12.19 21.68
C ILE A 490 12.75 -13.67 21.67
N HIS A 491 13.35 -14.50 20.82
CA HIS A 491 13.09 -15.95 20.82
C HIS A 491 13.54 -16.62 22.13
N SER A 492 14.68 -16.20 22.68
CA SER A 492 15.21 -16.74 23.94
C SER A 492 14.45 -16.30 25.20
N LEU A 493 13.74 -15.15 25.15
CA LEU A 493 12.97 -14.63 26.30
C LEU A 493 11.88 -15.62 26.74
N LYS A 494 11.95 -16.02 28.02
CA LYS A 494 11.02 -16.96 28.65
C LYS A 494 10.54 -16.47 30.02
N LYS A 495 11.47 -16.15 30.93
CA LYS A 495 11.17 -15.73 32.31
C LYS A 495 10.43 -14.39 32.33
N ASN A 496 9.39 -14.26 33.16
CA ASN A 496 8.62 -13.03 33.33
C ASN A 496 8.19 -12.42 31.99
N THR A 497 7.80 -13.28 31.04
CA THR A 497 7.52 -12.90 29.66
C THR A 497 6.19 -13.48 29.19
N ILE A 498 5.33 -12.62 28.63
CA ILE A 498 4.18 -13.02 27.82
C ILE A 498 4.46 -12.61 26.38
N LYS A 499 4.39 -13.54 25.43
CA LYS A 499 4.63 -13.22 24.02
C LYS A 499 3.62 -13.89 23.11
N GLY A 500 3.51 -13.43 21.87
CA GLY A 500 2.50 -13.95 20.98
C GLY A 500 2.36 -13.17 19.70
N SER A 501 1.18 -13.30 19.07
CA SER A 501 0.89 -12.57 17.85
C SER A 501 -0.36 -11.70 17.96
N LEU A 502 -0.23 -10.49 17.43
CA LEU A 502 -1.32 -9.58 17.15
C LEU A 502 -1.78 -9.73 15.71
N TYR A 503 -3.08 -9.62 15.49
CA TYR A 503 -3.67 -9.37 14.20
C TYR A 503 -4.01 -7.88 14.14
N MET A 504 -3.43 -7.20 13.15
CA MET A 504 -3.52 -5.77 12.93
C MET A 504 -4.60 -5.44 11.90
N SER A 505 -5.05 -4.19 11.89
CA SER A 505 -6.05 -3.70 10.93
C SER A 505 -5.44 -3.06 9.69
N ILE A 506 -4.11 -3.00 9.61
CA ILE A 506 -3.36 -2.30 8.57
C ILE A 506 -2.17 -3.14 8.07
N PHE A 507 -1.71 -2.85 6.85
CA PHE A 507 -0.55 -3.48 6.21
C PHE A 507 0.28 -2.41 5.48
N GLY A 508 1.57 -2.31 5.81
CA GLY A 508 2.55 -1.48 5.10
C GLY A 508 2.36 0.04 5.17
N SER A 509 1.30 0.54 5.82
CA SER A 509 1.03 1.96 6.08
C SER A 509 -0.15 2.11 7.03
N GLY A 510 -0.25 3.26 7.70
CA GLY A 510 -1.38 3.63 8.55
C GLY A 510 -1.13 3.46 10.05
N THR A 511 0.14 3.38 10.46
CA THR A 511 0.69 3.22 11.82
C THR A 511 -0.17 3.84 12.95
N CYS A 512 -0.68 5.07 12.75
CA CYS A 512 -1.55 5.74 13.73
C CYS A 512 -2.87 4.98 14.07
N ASN A 513 -3.36 4.10 13.19
CA ASN A 513 -4.51 3.25 13.47
C ASN A 513 -4.16 2.18 14.50
N SER A 514 -2.94 1.63 14.45
CA SER A 514 -2.45 0.66 15.44
C SER A 514 -2.22 1.32 16.80
N GLU A 515 -1.70 2.56 16.81
CA GLU A 515 -1.62 3.37 18.04
C GLU A 515 -3.01 3.61 18.63
N PHE A 516 -3.97 3.99 17.79
CA PHE A 516 -5.35 4.21 18.18
C PHE A 516 -5.98 2.96 18.81
N GLU A 517 -5.83 1.79 18.18
CA GLU A 517 -6.36 0.53 18.72
C GLU A 517 -5.74 0.20 20.08
N TYR A 518 -4.41 0.30 20.19
CA TYR A 518 -3.72 0.05 21.45
C TYR A 518 -4.13 1.04 22.54
N LEU A 519 -3.95 2.34 22.34
CA LEU A 519 -4.13 3.35 23.37
C LEU A 519 -5.58 3.47 23.83
N THR A 520 -6.55 3.36 22.92
CA THR A 520 -7.96 3.60 23.25
C THR A 520 -8.75 2.32 23.51
N GLY A 521 -8.25 1.18 23.06
CA GLY A 521 -8.98 -0.08 23.06
C GLY A 521 -10.17 -0.11 22.10
N ASN A 522 -10.40 0.92 21.28
CA ASN A 522 -11.41 0.92 20.22
C ASN A 522 -10.88 0.13 19.01
N SER A 523 -11.75 -0.59 18.31
CA SER A 523 -11.39 -1.42 17.16
C SER A 523 -11.61 -0.69 15.84
N MET A 524 -10.70 -0.89 14.89
CA MET A 524 -10.91 -0.44 13.51
C MET A 524 -12.00 -1.25 12.79
N SER A 525 -12.46 -2.38 13.35
CA SER A 525 -13.50 -3.25 12.76
C SER A 525 -14.85 -2.55 12.56
N PHE A 526 -15.14 -1.52 13.38
CA PHE A 526 -16.38 -0.75 13.29
C PHE A 526 -16.23 0.56 12.53
N LEU A 527 -15.00 0.91 12.17
CA LEU A 527 -14.72 2.08 11.37
C LEU A 527 -14.64 1.69 9.90
N GLN A 528 -14.94 2.65 9.04
CA GLN A 528 -14.89 2.36 7.61
C GLN A 528 -13.47 2.10 7.10
N ASN A 529 -13.35 1.25 6.08
CA ASN A 529 -12.06 0.86 5.53
C ASN A 529 -11.27 2.03 4.93
N GLY A 530 -9.95 2.02 5.16
CA GLY A 530 -9.05 3.08 4.71
C GLY A 530 -9.12 4.37 5.53
N ILE A 531 -9.87 4.40 6.62
CA ILE A 531 -9.90 5.53 7.55
C ILE A 531 -8.56 5.67 8.27
N ILE A 532 -8.22 6.91 8.60
CA ILE A 532 -7.09 7.31 9.44
C ILE A 532 -7.67 7.88 10.72
N ALA A 533 -7.66 7.08 11.80
CA ALA A 533 -8.36 7.36 13.04
C ALA A 533 -7.98 8.72 13.62
N TYR A 534 -6.69 9.06 13.64
CA TYR A 534 -6.18 10.32 14.19
C TYR A 534 -6.67 11.57 13.44
N THR A 535 -6.76 11.51 12.11
CA THR A 535 -7.15 12.69 11.32
C THR A 535 -8.65 12.76 11.07
N GLN A 536 -9.40 11.66 11.27
CA GLN A 536 -10.81 11.57 10.91
C GLN A 536 -11.75 11.30 12.08
N VAL A 537 -11.29 10.64 13.15
CA VAL A 537 -12.12 10.21 14.29
C VAL A 537 -11.73 10.90 15.58
N VAL A 538 -10.43 10.98 15.90
CA VAL A 538 -9.95 11.63 17.11
C VAL A 538 -9.98 13.15 16.93
N LYS A 539 -11.00 13.79 17.50
CA LYS A 539 -11.28 15.23 17.32
C LYS A 539 -11.24 16.04 18.62
N ASP A 540 -11.21 15.36 19.75
CA ASP A 540 -11.19 15.97 21.08
C ASP A 540 -10.67 14.93 22.08
N LYS A 541 -10.58 15.32 23.37
CA LYS A 541 -10.31 14.44 24.50
C LYS A 541 -11.22 13.21 24.45
N LEU A 542 -10.63 12.03 24.64
CA LEU A 542 -11.33 10.75 24.63
C LEU A 542 -10.77 9.78 25.69
N PRO A 543 -11.60 8.91 26.27
CA PRO A 543 -11.16 7.83 27.13
C PRO A 543 -10.10 6.94 26.47
N ASN A 544 -8.99 6.71 27.17
CA ASN A 544 -7.86 5.92 26.71
C ASN A 544 -6.97 5.51 27.89
N MET A 545 -5.98 4.66 27.63
CA MET A 545 -5.03 4.12 28.62
C MET A 545 -4.29 5.21 29.41
N THR A 546 -3.88 6.31 28.79
CA THR A 546 -3.15 7.40 29.45
C THR A 546 -3.97 8.05 30.56
N TYR A 547 -5.25 8.35 30.32
CA TYR A 547 -6.13 8.88 31.38
C TYR A 547 -6.37 7.88 32.51
N LEU A 548 -6.52 6.59 32.18
CA LEU A 548 -6.68 5.54 33.19
C LEU A 548 -5.43 5.39 34.08
N LEU A 549 -4.23 5.63 33.52
CA LEU A 549 -3.00 5.68 34.29
C LEU A 549 -2.94 6.97 35.15
N LYS A 550 -3.37 8.13 34.63
CA LYS A 550 -3.47 9.37 35.43
C LYS A 550 -4.37 9.20 36.66
N GLU A 551 -5.53 8.57 36.51
CA GLU A 551 -6.42 8.25 37.63
C GLU A 551 -5.79 7.32 38.68
N GLN A 552 -4.71 6.63 38.29
CA GLN A 552 -3.95 5.74 39.16
C GLN A 552 -2.64 6.37 39.65
N GLY A 553 -2.47 7.69 39.55
CA GLY A 553 -1.34 8.41 40.14
C GLY A 553 -0.11 8.53 39.23
N TYR A 554 -0.18 8.08 37.97
CA TYR A 554 0.90 8.34 37.02
C TYR A 554 0.91 9.82 36.65
N LYS A 555 2.10 10.43 36.68
CA LYS A 555 2.33 11.85 36.39
C LYS A 555 3.48 12.02 35.41
N GLY A 556 3.44 13.08 34.60
CA GLY A 556 4.48 13.35 33.61
C GLY A 556 4.48 12.32 32.50
N ASN A 557 3.29 11.95 32.01
CA ASN A 557 3.09 10.90 31.01
C ASN A 557 3.67 11.31 29.66
N LEU A 558 4.57 10.50 29.11
CA LEU A 558 5.37 10.87 27.95
C LEU A 558 4.93 10.13 26.69
N ALA A 559 4.92 10.83 25.57
CA ALA A 559 4.94 10.23 24.23
C ALA A 559 6.32 10.46 23.58
N LEU A 560 6.80 9.47 22.83
CA LEU A 560 8.07 9.52 22.10
C LEU A 560 7.88 9.02 20.67
N HIS A 561 8.44 9.72 19.70
CA HIS A 561 8.52 9.27 18.31
C HIS A 561 9.76 9.89 17.65
N PRO A 562 10.80 9.13 17.26
CA PRO A 562 12.06 9.67 16.77
C PRO A 562 11.97 10.08 15.29
N TYR A 563 10.93 10.85 14.93
CA TYR A 563 10.67 11.39 13.61
C TYR A 563 9.81 12.67 13.70
N LEU A 564 9.34 13.17 12.56
CA LEU A 564 8.57 14.39 12.44
C LEU A 564 7.32 14.40 13.36
N ALA A 565 7.29 15.32 14.33
CA ALA A 565 6.17 15.48 15.28
C ALA A 565 4.80 15.68 14.59
N SER A 566 4.79 16.36 13.44
CA SER A 566 3.55 16.64 12.68
C SER A 566 2.95 15.43 11.96
N GLY A 567 3.66 14.28 11.92
CA GLY A 567 3.16 13.05 11.30
C GLY A 567 1.81 12.64 11.90
N TRP A 568 0.83 12.34 11.04
CA TRP A 568 -0.52 11.88 11.44
C TRP A 568 -1.28 12.79 12.42
N ASN A 569 -0.92 14.07 12.54
CA ASN A 569 -1.49 14.99 13.55
C ASN A 569 -1.20 14.59 15.01
N ARG A 570 -0.08 13.89 15.28
CA ARG A 570 0.27 13.41 16.63
C ARG A 570 0.35 14.50 17.69
N VAL A 571 0.86 15.70 17.36
CA VAL A 571 0.92 16.83 18.32
C VAL A 571 -0.45 17.08 18.97
N GLN A 572 -1.50 17.17 18.16
CA GLN A 572 -2.85 17.44 18.67
C GLN A 572 -3.50 16.18 19.26
N VAL A 573 -3.26 15.01 18.68
CA VAL A 573 -3.85 13.76 19.17
C VAL A 573 -3.28 13.34 20.53
N TYR A 574 -1.98 13.49 20.75
CA TYR A 574 -1.36 13.16 22.03
C TYR A 574 -1.79 14.13 23.15
N ASP A 575 -2.04 15.40 22.81
CA ASP A 575 -2.69 16.35 23.72
C ASP A 575 -4.11 15.87 24.09
N TYR A 576 -4.94 15.49 23.11
CA TYR A 576 -6.26 14.91 23.36
C TYR A 576 -6.21 13.63 24.19
N MET A 577 -5.20 12.79 23.98
CA MET A 577 -5.01 11.55 24.74
C MET A 577 -4.46 11.79 26.15
N GLY A 578 -4.08 13.02 26.49
CA GLY A 578 -3.67 13.40 27.84
C GLY A 578 -2.20 13.11 28.15
N PHE A 579 -1.33 13.00 27.15
CA PHE A 579 0.11 13.01 27.37
C PHE A 579 0.57 14.40 27.82
N ASP A 580 1.48 14.47 28.79
CA ASP A 580 1.99 15.72 29.33
C ASP A 580 3.10 16.31 28.45
N HIS A 581 3.85 15.45 27.74
CA HIS A 581 4.85 15.89 26.79
C HIS A 581 5.02 14.91 25.63
N PHE A 582 5.36 15.44 24.45
CA PHE A 582 5.67 14.65 23.26
C PHE A 582 7.06 14.98 22.73
N TYR A 583 7.98 14.02 22.83
CA TYR A 583 9.33 14.09 22.30
C TYR A 583 9.39 13.59 20.85
N SER A 584 10.10 14.33 20.00
CA SER A 584 10.27 14.04 18.57
C SER A 584 11.73 13.94 18.16
N GLU A 585 12.03 13.76 16.86
CA GLU A 585 13.42 13.71 16.36
C GLU A 585 14.27 14.93 16.77
N THR A 586 13.66 16.09 17.02
CA THR A 586 14.37 17.31 17.44
C THR A 586 14.95 17.23 18.84
N ASP A 587 14.52 16.25 19.64
CA ASP A 587 14.92 16.05 21.04
C ASP A 587 16.09 15.07 21.20
N PHE A 588 16.62 14.57 20.07
CA PHE A 588 17.78 13.68 20.01
C PHE A 588 19.06 14.47 19.74
N LYS A 589 20.12 14.18 20.51
CA LYS A 589 21.45 14.77 20.32
C LYS A 589 22.38 13.73 19.70
N ASN A 590 22.83 13.98 18.47
CA ASN A 590 23.74 13.11 17.72
C ASN A 590 23.33 11.62 17.73
N PRO A 591 22.09 11.27 17.39
CA PRO A 591 21.65 9.88 17.40
C PRO A 591 22.41 9.04 16.37
N THR A 592 22.57 7.74 16.67
CA THR A 592 22.98 6.76 15.67
C THR A 592 21.86 6.63 14.64
N MET A 593 22.23 6.63 13.37
CA MET A 593 21.30 6.52 12.25
C MET A 593 21.53 5.21 11.51
N TYR A 594 20.47 4.42 11.32
CA TYR A 594 20.48 3.35 10.32
C TYR A 594 19.69 3.79 9.11
N ARG A 595 20.33 3.67 7.94
CA ARG A 595 19.84 4.29 6.70
C ARG A 595 19.67 5.80 6.92
N LYS A 596 18.43 6.28 7.04
CA LYS A 596 18.08 7.69 7.26
C LYS A 596 17.22 7.92 8.50
N TYR A 597 17.00 6.90 9.30
CA TYR A 597 16.16 6.97 10.49
C TYR A 597 17.02 6.81 11.74
N ILE A 598 16.58 7.44 12.83
CA ILE A 598 17.16 7.24 14.16
C ILE A 598 17.03 5.75 14.51
N SER A 599 18.12 5.16 15.00
CA SER A 599 18.15 3.75 15.37
C SER A 599 17.29 3.50 16.61
N ASP A 600 16.70 2.30 16.69
CA ASP A 600 15.98 1.83 17.87
C ASP A 600 16.91 1.79 19.10
N GLU A 601 18.23 1.62 18.91
CA GLU A 601 19.22 1.76 19.97
C GLU A 601 19.23 3.18 20.57
N SER A 602 19.25 4.21 19.71
CA SER A 602 19.23 5.61 20.18
C SER A 602 17.88 5.97 20.78
N ASP A 603 16.80 5.45 20.18
CA ASP A 603 15.43 5.63 20.65
C ASP A 603 15.20 5.03 22.04
N PHE A 604 15.65 3.79 22.26
CA PHE A 604 15.51 3.12 23.55
C PHE A 604 16.44 3.73 24.62
N LYS A 605 17.64 4.18 24.25
CA LYS A 605 18.48 5.00 25.15
C LYS A 605 17.79 6.31 25.56
N LYS A 606 16.97 6.90 24.68
CA LYS A 606 16.17 8.07 25.03
C LYS A 606 15.09 7.73 26.05
N ILE A 607 14.48 6.54 25.99
CA ILE A 607 13.56 6.06 27.04
C ILE A 607 14.27 5.98 28.40
N GLU A 608 15.48 5.42 28.45
CA GLU A 608 16.31 5.36 29.67
C GLU A 608 16.62 6.77 30.19
N GLU A 609 17.04 7.69 29.32
CA GLU A 609 17.31 9.10 29.65
C GLU A 609 16.08 9.78 30.26
N LEU A 610 14.90 9.61 29.65
CA LEU A 610 13.65 10.22 30.10
C LEU A 610 13.19 9.64 31.44
N TYR A 611 13.38 8.34 31.64
CA TYR A 611 13.11 7.69 32.93
C TYR A 611 14.00 8.25 34.04
N GLU A 612 15.31 8.39 33.83
CA GLU A 612 16.25 8.90 34.85
C GLU A 612 16.04 10.38 35.19
N ASN A 613 15.68 11.18 34.18
CA ASN A 613 15.50 12.63 34.29
C ASN A 613 14.09 13.05 34.71
N ARG A 614 13.17 12.12 34.96
CA ARG A 614 11.82 12.44 35.40
C ARG A 614 11.84 13.23 36.73
N THR A 615 10.94 14.20 36.85
CA THR A 615 10.83 15.05 38.04
C THR A 615 10.11 14.33 39.18
N GLU A 616 9.05 13.58 38.85
CA GLU A 616 8.19 12.87 39.80
C GLU A 616 8.77 11.49 40.15
N LYS A 617 9.91 11.43 40.85
CA LYS A 617 10.61 10.16 41.12
C LYS A 617 9.84 9.19 42.03
N ASP A 618 8.94 9.70 42.86
CA ASP A 618 8.11 8.92 43.78
C ASP A 618 6.84 8.36 43.11
N GLU A 619 6.53 8.78 41.87
CA GLU A 619 5.35 8.37 41.12
C GLU A 619 5.73 7.37 40.01
N PRO A 620 4.84 6.45 39.62
CA PRO A 620 5.14 5.48 38.58
C PRO A 620 5.27 6.16 37.21
N PHE A 621 6.28 5.74 36.46
CA PHE A 621 6.62 6.25 35.14
C PHE A 621 5.74 5.62 34.06
N TYR A 622 5.20 6.45 33.16
CA TYR A 622 4.52 5.99 31.95
C TYR A 622 5.07 6.68 30.70
N LEU A 623 5.44 5.86 29.71
CA LEU A 623 5.87 6.32 28.39
C LEU A 623 5.29 5.45 27.29
N PHE A 624 4.78 6.08 26.23
CA PHE A 624 4.42 5.44 24.98
C PHE A 624 5.35 5.88 23.84
N ASN A 625 6.04 4.93 23.24
CA ASN A 625 7.01 5.12 22.17
C ASN A 625 6.50 4.55 20.84
N VAL A 626 6.80 5.25 19.74
CA VAL A 626 6.58 4.79 18.37
C VAL A 626 7.89 4.87 17.61
N THR A 627 8.53 3.74 17.30
CA THR A 627 9.85 3.74 16.65
C THR A 627 9.79 4.13 15.17
N MET A 628 10.95 4.26 14.50
CA MET A 628 11.02 4.62 13.06
C MET A 628 12.07 3.82 12.27
N GLN A 629 13.02 3.14 12.92
CA GLN A 629 14.19 2.51 12.29
C GLN A 629 13.83 1.57 11.12
N ASN A 630 12.76 0.79 11.30
CA ASN A 630 12.34 -0.28 10.40
C ASN A 630 11.39 0.19 9.29
N HIS A 631 11.11 1.50 9.20
CA HIS A 631 10.19 2.07 8.23
C HIS A 631 10.59 1.77 6.77
N GLY A 632 9.59 1.69 5.88
CA GLY A 632 9.73 1.26 4.49
C GLY A 632 10.72 2.05 3.60
N GLY A 633 10.96 1.48 2.42
CA GLY A 633 11.97 1.95 1.44
C GLY A 633 13.20 1.04 1.39
N PHE A 634 12.98 -0.26 1.20
CA PHE A 634 14.03 -1.31 1.22
C PHE A 634 14.72 -1.54 -0.14
N ASP A 635 14.41 -0.71 -1.13
CA ASP A 635 14.91 -0.78 -2.51
C ASP A 635 16.23 -0.02 -2.72
N LYS A 636 16.73 0.67 -1.69
CA LYS A 636 17.95 1.47 -1.73
C LYS A 636 19.07 0.80 -0.94
N THR A 637 20.30 1.01 -1.38
CA THR A 637 21.50 0.70 -0.61
C THR A 637 21.95 1.93 0.15
N TYR A 638 22.54 1.72 1.33
CA TYR A 638 22.97 2.77 2.23
C TYR A 638 24.42 2.51 2.65
N SER A 639 25.25 3.54 2.72
CA SER A 639 26.66 3.38 3.12
C SER A 639 26.83 3.09 4.61
N ASN A 640 25.85 3.47 5.44
CA ASN A 640 25.82 3.27 6.89
C ASN A 640 24.99 2.04 7.31
N PHE A 641 24.61 1.16 6.37
CA PHE A 641 23.82 -0.02 6.70
C PHE A 641 24.12 -1.18 5.74
N HIS A 642 24.35 -2.36 6.30
CA HIS A 642 24.62 -3.59 5.57
C HIS A 642 23.55 -4.64 5.89
N ASN A 643 23.25 -5.48 4.90
CA ASN A 643 22.32 -6.60 5.07
C ASN A 643 23.05 -7.79 5.69
N ASP A 644 23.20 -7.79 7.02
CA ASP A 644 23.89 -8.85 7.77
C ASP A 644 23.08 -10.17 7.77
N ILE A 645 21.75 -10.08 7.76
CA ILE A 645 20.84 -11.22 7.66
C ILE A 645 20.56 -11.52 6.19
N GLN A 646 20.85 -12.76 5.79
CA GLN A 646 20.69 -13.29 4.44
C GLN A 646 19.70 -14.45 4.48
N ILE A 647 18.77 -14.50 3.52
CA ILE A 647 17.85 -15.62 3.37
C ILE A 647 18.60 -16.70 2.57
N THR A 648 18.73 -17.89 3.16
CA THR A 648 19.59 -18.97 2.65
C THR A 648 18.86 -20.00 1.80
N ASP A 649 17.53 -19.91 1.76
CA ASP A 649 16.66 -20.77 0.97
C ASP A 649 16.05 -20.07 -0.25
N ASN A 650 15.03 -20.71 -0.80
CA ASN A 650 14.34 -20.35 -2.03
C ASN A 650 13.52 -19.05 -1.94
N HIS A 651 13.31 -18.52 -0.73
CA HIS A 651 12.60 -17.27 -0.49
C HIS A 651 13.49 -16.03 -0.60
N LYS A 652 14.73 -16.18 -1.08
CA LYS A 652 15.72 -15.09 -1.16
C LYS A 652 15.15 -13.81 -1.79
N ASN A 653 15.28 -12.70 -1.05
CA ASN A 653 14.83 -11.39 -1.50
C ASN A 653 15.62 -10.26 -0.81
N GLU A 654 16.34 -9.44 -1.58
CA GLU A 654 17.20 -8.37 -1.02
C GLU A 654 16.44 -7.35 -0.16
N GLN A 655 15.17 -7.07 -0.46
CA GLN A 655 14.36 -6.16 0.36
C GLN A 655 13.97 -6.80 1.69
N ALA A 656 13.66 -8.10 1.68
CA ALA A 656 13.40 -8.86 2.90
C ALA A 656 14.67 -8.99 3.74
N GLU A 657 15.82 -9.28 3.15
CA GLU A 657 17.12 -9.34 3.84
C GLU A 657 17.50 -8.01 4.49
N GLN A 658 17.30 -6.89 3.79
CA GLN A 658 17.51 -5.56 4.38
C GLN A 658 16.58 -5.32 5.58
N TYR A 659 15.31 -5.69 5.45
CA TYR A 659 14.34 -5.61 6.54
C TYR A 659 14.72 -6.50 7.73
N LEU A 660 15.03 -7.78 7.51
CA LEU A 660 15.41 -8.72 8.57
C LEU A 660 16.69 -8.27 9.30
N SER A 661 17.63 -7.65 8.57
CA SER A 661 18.83 -7.06 9.16
C SER A 661 18.51 -5.89 10.09
N LEU A 662 17.47 -5.10 9.79
CA LEU A 662 17.00 -4.04 10.68
C LEU A 662 16.29 -4.62 11.90
N VAL A 663 15.46 -5.66 11.72
CA VAL A 663 14.83 -6.40 12.82
C VAL A 663 15.87 -6.96 13.78
N LYS A 664 17.01 -7.46 13.27
CA LYS A 664 18.14 -7.89 14.12
C LYS A 664 18.70 -6.75 14.97
N LYS A 665 18.82 -5.53 14.43
CA LYS A 665 19.23 -4.36 15.21
C LYS A 665 18.18 -3.98 16.26
N THR A 666 16.89 -4.09 15.95
CA THR A 666 15.79 -3.92 16.93
C THR A 666 15.88 -4.95 18.06
N ASP A 667 16.15 -6.23 17.76
CA ASP A 667 16.34 -7.29 18.76
C ASP A 667 17.51 -6.97 19.70
N ASP A 668 18.64 -6.52 19.16
CA ASP A 668 19.81 -6.10 19.96
C ASP A 668 19.53 -4.86 20.82
N ALA A 669 18.78 -3.89 20.29
CA ALA A 669 18.38 -2.70 21.05
C ALA A 669 17.39 -3.06 22.17
N PHE A 670 16.41 -3.91 21.89
CA PHE A 670 15.43 -4.36 22.89
C PHE A 670 16.10 -5.16 24.01
N LYS A 671 17.12 -5.97 23.68
CA LYS A 671 17.98 -6.63 24.66
C LYS A 671 18.62 -5.64 25.62
N GLN A 672 19.23 -4.57 25.11
CA GLN A 672 19.87 -3.55 25.95
C GLN A 672 18.86 -2.88 26.89
N LEU A 673 17.69 -2.52 26.38
CA LEU A 673 16.61 -1.91 27.16
C LEU A 673 16.13 -2.83 28.30
N VAL A 674 15.88 -4.11 27.98
CA VAL A 674 15.47 -5.10 28.98
C VAL A 674 16.58 -5.32 30.02
N GLU A 675 17.85 -5.41 29.59
CA GLU A 675 18.98 -5.54 30.51
C GLU A 675 19.15 -4.32 31.43
N TYR A 676 18.86 -3.11 30.95
CA TYR A 676 18.83 -1.90 31.76
C TYR A 676 17.71 -1.97 32.81
N PHE A 677 16.45 -2.17 32.39
CA PHE A 677 15.31 -2.21 33.31
C PHE A 677 15.30 -3.43 34.23
N SER A 678 16.04 -4.50 33.90
CA SER A 678 16.25 -5.63 34.82
C SER A 678 17.05 -5.28 36.08
N LYS A 679 17.83 -4.18 36.02
CA LYS A 679 18.64 -3.66 37.13
C LYS A 679 17.94 -2.53 37.89
N VAL A 680 16.87 -1.97 37.31
CA VAL A 680 16.02 -0.97 37.96
C VAL A 680 15.25 -1.64 39.10
N LYS A 681 15.24 -1.00 40.28
CA LYS A 681 14.56 -1.52 41.47
C LYS A 681 13.05 -1.35 41.42
N GLU A 682 12.58 -0.28 40.76
CA GLU A 682 11.16 -0.01 40.61
C GLU A 682 10.51 -1.08 39.73
N PRO A 683 9.37 -1.67 40.14
CA PRO A 683 8.64 -2.62 39.31
C PRO A 683 8.37 -1.99 37.94
N THR A 684 8.70 -2.67 36.86
CA THR A 684 8.60 -2.14 35.50
C THR A 684 8.08 -3.22 34.56
N ILE A 685 7.07 -2.86 33.76
CA ILE A 685 6.53 -3.68 32.68
C ILE A 685 6.72 -2.99 31.34
N ILE A 686 7.32 -3.70 30.39
CA ILE A 686 7.60 -3.23 29.03
C ILE A 686 6.76 -4.05 28.07
N VAL A 687 5.96 -3.40 27.23
CA VAL A 687 5.29 -4.03 26.09
C VAL A 687 5.88 -3.51 24.79
N MET A 688 6.37 -4.40 23.94
CA MET A 688 6.78 -4.09 22.57
C MET A 688 5.91 -4.86 21.58
N TYR A 689 5.36 -4.19 20.59
CA TYR A 689 4.51 -4.82 19.57
C TYR A 689 4.70 -4.19 18.18
N GLY A 690 4.48 -4.99 17.14
CA GLY A 690 4.52 -4.49 15.77
C GLY A 690 3.21 -3.88 15.30
N ASP A 691 3.29 -2.75 14.60
CA ASP A 691 2.12 -2.04 14.07
C ASP A 691 1.55 -2.66 12.79
N HIS A 692 2.41 -3.20 11.92
CA HIS A 692 2.06 -3.95 10.70
C HIS A 692 3.26 -4.71 10.12
N GLN A 693 3.04 -5.59 9.14
CA GLN A 693 4.12 -6.18 8.34
C GLN A 693 4.74 -5.18 7.34
N PRO A 694 6.03 -5.36 6.96
CA PRO A 694 6.73 -4.46 6.04
C PRO A 694 6.25 -4.60 4.58
N ALA A 695 6.18 -3.50 3.84
CA ALA A 695 5.90 -3.51 2.40
C ALA A 695 7.14 -3.87 1.55
N VAL A 696 7.68 -5.08 1.73
CA VAL A 696 8.71 -5.64 0.84
C VAL A 696 8.10 -6.11 -0.50
N GLN A 697 8.93 -6.57 -1.44
CA GLN A 697 8.46 -6.99 -2.76
C GLN A 697 7.35 -8.04 -2.68
N SER A 698 6.30 -7.88 -3.48
CA SER A 698 5.17 -8.84 -3.52
C SER A 698 5.62 -10.26 -3.85
N SER A 699 6.69 -10.43 -4.63
CA SER A 699 7.26 -11.74 -4.97
C SER A 699 7.77 -12.51 -3.75
N PHE A 700 8.24 -11.82 -2.70
CA PHE A 700 8.63 -12.46 -1.45
C PHE A 700 7.40 -13.07 -0.75
N TYR A 701 6.33 -12.29 -0.59
CA TYR A 701 5.08 -12.77 -0.04
C TYR A 701 4.46 -13.89 -0.86
N ASP A 702 4.38 -13.72 -2.18
CA ASP A 702 3.84 -14.75 -3.09
C ASP A 702 4.62 -16.06 -2.97
N SER A 703 5.94 -15.97 -2.74
CA SER A 703 6.82 -17.13 -2.51
C SER A 703 6.51 -17.80 -1.17
N LEU A 704 6.38 -17.05 -0.07
CA LEU A 704 6.00 -17.61 1.24
C LEU A 704 4.62 -18.29 1.21
N PHE A 705 3.64 -17.68 0.55
CA PHE A 705 2.30 -18.25 0.39
C PHE A 705 2.22 -19.40 -0.63
N GLY A 706 3.22 -19.56 -1.48
CA GLY A 706 3.19 -20.49 -2.62
C GLY A 706 2.17 -20.13 -3.72
N LYS A 707 1.56 -18.95 -3.66
CA LYS A 707 0.58 -18.45 -4.63
C LYS A 707 0.50 -16.93 -4.60
N SER A 708 0.10 -16.34 -5.73
CA SER A 708 -0.05 -14.89 -5.82
C SER A 708 -1.11 -14.36 -4.84
N ALA A 709 -0.91 -13.15 -4.33
CA ALA A 709 -1.88 -12.47 -3.47
C ALA A 709 -3.31 -12.48 -4.02
N GLY A 710 -3.47 -12.49 -5.35
CA GLY A 710 -4.77 -12.52 -5.99
C GLY A 710 -5.55 -13.84 -5.84
N SER A 711 -4.91 -14.90 -5.39
CA SER A 711 -5.47 -16.25 -5.23
C SER A 711 -5.63 -16.66 -3.77
N LEU A 712 -5.27 -15.79 -2.82
CA LEU A 712 -5.43 -16.04 -1.39
C LEU A 712 -6.90 -15.93 -1.00
N THR A 713 -7.32 -16.80 -0.10
CA THR A 713 -8.57 -16.60 0.64
C THR A 713 -8.41 -15.44 1.64
N ASN A 714 -9.51 -14.86 2.10
CA ASN A 714 -9.46 -13.78 3.10
C ASN A 714 -8.85 -14.27 4.42
N GLU A 715 -9.08 -15.54 4.79
CA GLU A 715 -8.45 -16.17 5.96
C GLU A 715 -6.93 -16.27 5.81
N GLU A 716 -6.43 -16.77 4.67
CA GLU A 716 -4.98 -16.83 4.41
C GLU A 716 -4.34 -15.44 4.41
N LEU A 717 -5.07 -14.45 3.89
CA LEU A 717 -4.62 -13.07 3.84
C LEU A 717 -4.45 -12.46 5.24
N MET A 718 -5.17 -12.96 6.27
CA MET A 718 -4.99 -12.51 7.66
C MET A 718 -3.56 -12.73 8.17
N ASN A 719 -2.81 -13.70 7.63
CA ASN A 719 -1.41 -13.90 8.01
C ASN A 719 -0.49 -12.74 7.59
N LYS A 720 -0.89 -11.91 6.62
CA LYS A 720 -0.15 -10.68 6.27
C LYS A 720 -0.36 -9.57 7.30
N TYR A 721 -1.39 -9.69 8.14
CA TYR A 721 -1.73 -8.73 9.18
C TYR A 721 -1.25 -9.21 10.56
N ARG A 722 -0.40 -10.23 10.62
CA ARG A 722 0.06 -10.82 11.86
C ARG A 722 1.43 -10.24 12.25
N THR A 723 1.54 -9.65 13.43
CA THR A 723 2.78 -9.10 14.01
C THR A 723 3.04 -9.70 15.40
N PRO A 724 4.27 -9.74 15.90
CA PRO A 724 4.57 -10.19 17.25
C PRO A 724 4.25 -9.12 18.30
N PHE A 725 4.01 -9.57 19.52
CA PHE A 725 4.10 -8.74 20.72
C PHE A 725 4.86 -9.47 21.83
N ILE A 726 5.51 -8.69 22.69
CA ILE A 726 6.26 -9.14 23.85
C ILE A 726 5.87 -8.23 25.01
N ILE A 727 5.52 -8.82 26.15
CA ILE A 727 5.35 -8.17 27.44
C ILE A 727 6.37 -8.79 28.37
N TRP A 728 7.27 -7.97 28.91
CA TRP A 728 8.29 -8.39 29.87
C TRP A 728 8.19 -7.55 31.13
N ALA A 729 8.45 -8.16 32.28
CA ALA A 729 8.51 -7.45 33.55
C ALA A 729 9.78 -7.79 34.35
N ASN A 730 10.30 -6.82 35.10
CA ASN A 730 11.41 -7.05 36.04
C ASN A 730 10.95 -7.67 37.38
N TYR A 731 9.65 -7.91 37.53
CA TYR A 731 9.02 -8.63 38.63
C TYR A 731 8.27 -9.86 38.10
N ASP A 732 7.85 -10.73 39.01
CA ASP A 732 7.23 -12.01 38.64
C ASP A 732 5.85 -11.78 37.99
N ILE A 733 5.72 -12.20 36.73
CA ILE A 733 4.47 -12.28 35.99
C ILE A 733 4.31 -13.68 35.41
N LYS A 734 3.06 -14.12 35.24
CA LYS A 734 2.79 -15.46 34.71
C LYS A 734 3.16 -15.55 33.22
N GLU A 735 4.13 -16.39 32.91
CA GLU A 735 4.56 -16.65 31.53
C GLU A 735 3.44 -17.26 30.69
N LYS A 736 3.23 -16.74 29.49
CA LYS A 736 2.17 -17.21 28.56
C LYS A 736 2.58 -16.99 27.10
N THR A 737 2.11 -17.86 26.23
CA THR A 737 2.13 -17.63 24.78
C THR A 737 0.70 -17.43 24.27
N ILE A 738 0.44 -16.35 23.54
CA ILE A 738 -0.88 -16.04 22.96
C ILE A 738 -0.81 -16.08 21.43
N ASP A 739 -1.40 -17.09 20.82
CA ASP A 739 -1.33 -17.27 19.36
C ASP A 739 -2.12 -16.21 18.58
N LYS A 740 -3.29 -15.80 19.09
CA LYS A 740 -4.17 -14.83 18.41
C LYS A 740 -4.72 -13.80 19.39
N MET A 741 -4.50 -12.53 19.09
CA MET A 741 -5.13 -11.38 19.74
C MET A 741 -5.18 -10.22 18.73
N SER A 742 -6.16 -9.33 18.77
CA SER A 742 -6.09 -8.06 18.02
C SER A 742 -5.61 -6.90 18.91
N ALA A 743 -5.04 -5.86 18.30
CA ALA A 743 -4.39 -4.75 19.00
C ALA A 743 -5.32 -3.98 19.96
N ASN A 744 -6.63 -3.91 19.66
CA ASN A 744 -7.63 -3.25 20.49
C ASN A 744 -7.79 -3.86 21.89
N TYR A 745 -7.29 -5.08 22.12
CA TYR A 745 -7.31 -5.72 23.44
C TYR A 745 -6.02 -5.52 24.24
N LEU A 746 -4.93 -5.07 23.60
CA LEU A 746 -3.59 -5.18 24.16
C LEU A 746 -3.38 -4.26 25.38
N SER A 747 -3.88 -3.02 25.37
CA SER A 747 -3.75 -2.12 26.55
C SER A 747 -4.47 -2.66 27.78
N ALA A 748 -5.72 -3.10 27.62
CA ALA A 748 -6.47 -3.74 28.69
C ALA A 748 -5.76 -5.01 29.22
N TYR A 749 -5.14 -5.78 28.32
CA TYR A 749 -4.37 -6.96 28.68
C TYR A 749 -3.09 -6.59 29.47
N VAL A 750 -2.34 -5.60 29.01
CA VAL A 750 -1.13 -5.10 29.69
C VAL A 750 -1.47 -4.57 31.08
N MET A 751 -2.50 -3.72 31.21
CA MET A 751 -2.92 -3.18 32.51
C MET A 751 -3.34 -4.30 33.49
N ASN A 752 -4.06 -5.32 33.00
CA ASN A 752 -4.44 -6.46 33.83
C ASN A 752 -3.23 -7.29 34.30
N GLU A 753 -2.27 -7.57 33.42
CA GLU A 753 -1.05 -8.30 33.81
C GLU A 753 -0.08 -7.42 34.64
N ALA A 754 -0.18 -6.10 34.54
CA ALA A 754 0.52 -5.14 35.39
C ALA A 754 -0.07 -5.00 36.80
N GLY A 755 -1.22 -5.64 37.08
CA GLY A 755 -1.90 -5.49 38.37
C GLY A 755 -2.72 -4.21 38.54
N LEU A 756 -2.83 -3.40 37.48
CA LEU A 756 -3.50 -2.11 37.52
C LEU A 756 -5.04 -2.25 37.53
N GLU A 757 -5.70 -1.19 38.00
CA GLU A 757 -7.15 -1.05 37.90
C GLU A 757 -7.57 -0.94 36.44
N THR A 758 -8.63 -1.66 36.09
CA THR A 758 -9.22 -1.65 34.76
C THR A 758 -10.65 -1.11 34.84
N SER A 759 -11.00 -0.24 33.91
CA SER A 759 -12.37 0.30 33.82
C SER A 759 -13.37 -0.79 33.40
N PRO A 760 -14.68 -0.59 33.61
CA PRO A 760 -15.70 -1.52 33.11
C PRO A 760 -15.55 -1.83 31.61
N TYR A 761 -15.18 -0.84 30.80
CA TYR A 761 -14.86 -1.03 29.38
C TYR A 761 -13.68 -1.98 29.15
N GLN A 762 -12.56 -1.81 29.87
CA GLN A 762 -11.43 -2.72 29.75
C GLN A 762 -11.77 -4.15 30.21
N LYS A 763 -12.56 -4.30 31.27
CA LYS A 763 -13.08 -5.61 31.71
C LYS A 763 -13.99 -6.24 30.65
N PHE A 764 -14.82 -5.45 29.99
CA PHE A 764 -15.60 -5.88 28.83
C PHE A 764 -14.71 -6.37 27.69
N LEU A 765 -13.68 -5.61 27.32
CA LEU A 765 -12.70 -5.99 26.28
C LEU A 765 -12.01 -7.32 26.61
N LEU A 766 -11.50 -7.48 27.84
CA LEU A 766 -10.86 -8.72 28.31
C LEU A 766 -11.79 -9.92 28.26
N LYS A 767 -13.09 -9.71 28.49
CA LYS A 767 -14.11 -10.74 28.41
C LYS A 767 -14.46 -11.09 26.98
N LEU A 768 -14.62 -10.10 26.10
CA LEU A 768 -14.89 -10.31 24.67
C LEU A 768 -13.71 -11.06 24.01
N ARG A 769 -12.46 -10.67 24.32
CA ARG A 769 -11.24 -11.33 23.83
C ARG A 769 -11.23 -12.85 24.06
N LYS A 770 -11.75 -13.33 25.20
CA LYS A 770 -11.84 -14.79 25.48
C LYS A 770 -12.78 -15.54 24.53
N LYS A 771 -13.71 -14.84 23.88
CA LYS A 771 -14.69 -15.38 22.92
C LYS A 771 -14.30 -15.10 21.48
N LEU A 772 -13.84 -13.88 21.21
CA LEU A 772 -13.46 -13.35 19.90
C LEU A 772 -12.06 -12.70 20.02
N PRO A 773 -10.98 -13.52 20.10
CA PRO A 773 -9.63 -13.02 20.33
C PRO A 773 -9.12 -12.07 19.26
N VAL A 774 -9.58 -12.20 18.02
CA VAL A 774 -9.21 -11.32 16.91
C VAL A 774 -10.45 -10.61 16.41
N LEU A 775 -10.40 -9.28 16.39
CA LEU A 775 -11.41 -8.40 15.83
C LEU A 775 -10.71 -7.22 15.15
N THR A 776 -10.56 -7.27 13.83
CA THR A 776 -9.86 -6.25 13.04
C THR A 776 -10.76 -5.70 11.93
N ALA A 777 -10.28 -4.65 11.24
CA ALA A 777 -10.93 -4.16 10.00
C ALA A 777 -10.93 -5.21 8.88
N MET A 778 -10.01 -6.17 8.94
CA MET A 778 -9.91 -7.23 7.94
C MET A 778 -10.87 -8.36 8.29
N GLY A 779 -10.88 -8.89 9.51
CA GLY A 779 -11.81 -9.95 9.87
C GLY A 779 -11.66 -10.35 11.32
N CYS A 780 -12.30 -11.46 11.70
CA CYS A 780 -12.26 -11.93 13.07
C CYS A 780 -12.04 -13.45 13.17
N PHE A 781 -11.46 -13.86 14.30
CA PHE A 781 -11.35 -15.26 14.69
C PHE A 781 -12.03 -15.45 16.04
N ASP A 782 -12.83 -16.51 16.15
CA ASP A 782 -13.39 -16.92 17.43
C ASP A 782 -12.43 -17.76 18.28
N LYS A 783 -12.82 -18.06 19.52
CA LYS A 783 -12.04 -18.88 20.46
C LYS A 783 -11.75 -20.31 19.97
N LYS A 784 -12.47 -20.80 18.95
CA LYS A 784 -12.23 -22.11 18.32
C LYS A 784 -11.30 -21.99 17.11
N GLY A 785 -10.85 -20.78 16.79
CA GLY A 785 -10.00 -20.48 15.62
C GLY A 785 -10.79 -20.41 14.31
N LYS A 786 -12.13 -20.33 14.34
CA LYS A 786 -12.91 -20.19 13.11
C LYS A 786 -12.88 -18.73 12.64
N TYR A 787 -12.56 -18.54 11.36
CA TYR A 787 -12.57 -17.26 10.68
C TYR A 787 -13.99 -16.82 10.28
N TYR A 788 -14.25 -15.51 10.38
CA TYR A 788 -15.42 -14.85 9.81
C TYR A 788 -15.01 -13.53 9.15
N GLU A 789 -15.61 -13.22 8.00
CA GLU A 789 -15.37 -11.94 7.31
C GLU A 789 -15.94 -10.76 8.10
N SER A 790 -17.11 -10.96 8.72
CA SER A 790 -17.71 -10.01 9.64
C SER A 790 -17.91 -10.61 11.02
N ALA A 791 -17.55 -9.85 12.07
CA ALA A 791 -17.80 -10.25 13.44
C ALA A 791 -19.29 -10.39 13.79
N LEU A 792 -20.18 -9.76 13.00
CA LEU A 792 -21.63 -9.90 13.13
C LEU A 792 -22.15 -11.27 12.64
N GLU A 793 -21.35 -12.01 11.87
CA GLU A 793 -21.65 -13.40 11.45
C GLU A 793 -21.21 -14.43 12.50
N SER A 794 -20.46 -13.99 13.51
CA SER A 794 -20.00 -14.88 14.57
C SER A 794 -21.11 -15.24 15.57
N PRO A 795 -20.99 -16.34 16.31
CA PRO A 795 -21.89 -16.69 17.42
C PRO A 795 -21.91 -15.67 18.58
N TYR A 796 -21.07 -14.63 18.52
CA TYR A 796 -20.95 -13.61 19.55
C TYR A 796 -21.39 -12.23 19.04
N SER A 797 -22.15 -12.18 17.96
CA SER A 797 -22.63 -10.97 17.31
C SER A 797 -23.33 -10.00 18.28
N ASP A 798 -24.04 -10.49 19.29
CA ASP A 798 -24.66 -9.63 20.32
C ASP A 798 -23.62 -8.79 21.07
N MET A 799 -22.53 -9.41 21.57
CA MET A 799 -21.45 -8.67 22.24
C MET A 799 -20.68 -7.77 21.28
N VAL A 800 -20.60 -8.14 20.00
CA VAL A 800 -19.98 -7.30 18.96
C VAL A 800 -20.82 -6.05 18.71
N LYS A 801 -22.15 -6.17 18.66
CA LYS A 801 -23.07 -5.03 18.55
C LYS A 801 -23.01 -4.13 19.79
N GLU A 802 -22.97 -4.71 20.98
CA GLU A 802 -22.78 -3.96 22.22
C GLU A 802 -21.46 -3.15 22.18
N TYR A 803 -20.36 -3.78 21.74
CA TYR A 803 -19.09 -3.10 21.56
C TYR A 803 -19.18 -1.97 20.52
N GLN A 804 -19.84 -2.21 19.39
CA GLN A 804 -20.04 -1.21 18.34
C GLN A 804 -20.83 0.02 18.86
N ILE A 805 -21.87 -0.21 19.67
CA ILE A 805 -22.66 0.86 20.31
C ILE A 805 -21.80 1.67 21.28
N LEU A 806 -21.06 0.99 22.16
CA LEU A 806 -20.17 1.61 23.13
C LEU A 806 -19.06 2.43 22.44
N GLN A 807 -18.44 1.88 21.39
CA GLN A 807 -17.43 2.57 20.61
C GLN A 807 -18.00 3.79 19.88
N TYR A 808 -19.20 3.70 19.30
CA TYR A 808 -19.85 4.84 18.66
C TYR A 808 -20.15 5.96 19.67
N ASN A 809 -20.62 5.60 20.88
CA ASN A 809 -20.82 6.55 21.98
C ASN A 809 -19.50 7.23 22.38
N ASN A 810 -18.40 6.46 22.45
CA ASN A 810 -17.08 6.95 22.82
C ASN A 810 -16.46 7.90 21.78
N LEU A 811 -16.58 7.57 20.49
CA LEU A 811 -15.83 8.23 19.42
C LEU A 811 -16.61 9.28 18.65
N ILE A 812 -17.93 9.12 18.52
CA ILE A 812 -18.76 9.91 17.61
C ILE A 812 -19.77 10.74 18.38
N ASP A 813 -20.51 10.14 19.31
CA ASP A 813 -21.47 10.86 20.17
C ASP A 813 -20.84 11.32 21.49
N THR A 814 -19.73 12.04 21.39
CA THR A 814 -18.89 12.44 22.54
C THR A 814 -19.61 13.32 23.56
N LYS A 815 -20.74 13.95 23.18
CA LYS A 815 -21.59 14.73 24.08
C LYS A 815 -22.39 13.88 25.06
N HIS A 816 -22.61 12.61 24.74
CA HIS A 816 -23.40 11.68 25.54
C HIS A 816 -22.56 10.47 25.99
N THR A 817 -21.23 10.58 26.00
CA THR A 817 -20.34 9.50 26.45
C THR A 817 -20.72 9.03 27.86
N VAL A 818 -20.92 7.71 28.02
CA VAL A 818 -21.18 7.09 29.33
C VAL A 818 -19.87 6.96 30.11
N ASN A 819 -19.39 8.09 30.65
CA ASN A 819 -18.07 8.21 31.24
C ASN A 819 -17.78 7.21 32.38
N SER A 820 -18.78 6.81 33.18
CA SER A 820 -18.62 5.80 34.25
C SER A 820 -18.12 4.45 33.73
N PHE A 821 -18.42 4.15 32.46
CA PHE A 821 -18.04 2.90 31.84
C PHE A 821 -16.57 2.90 31.39
N PHE A 822 -16.06 4.07 31.00
CA PHE A 822 -14.76 4.20 30.37
C PHE A 822 -13.65 4.63 31.33
N TYR A 823 -13.97 5.39 32.38
CA TYR A 823 -13.03 5.89 33.41
C TYR A 823 -13.15 5.09 34.72
N LEU A 824 -12.16 5.24 35.61
CA LEU A 824 -12.21 4.70 36.97
C LEU A 824 -12.93 5.64 37.93
N SER A 825 -12.89 6.94 37.65
CA SER A 825 -13.46 7.98 38.50
C SER A 825 -14.23 9.03 37.69
N ASP A 826 -15.00 9.84 38.40
CA ASP A 826 -15.75 10.93 37.80
C ASP A 826 -14.91 12.20 37.57
N GLU A 827 -13.65 12.24 38.04
CA GLU A 827 -12.79 13.43 37.98
C GLU A 827 -12.35 13.77 36.55
N GLN A 828 -12.17 12.77 35.69
CA GLN A 828 -11.79 12.96 34.29
C GLN A 828 -12.95 13.45 33.40
N LYS A 829 -14.17 13.60 33.94
CA LYS A 829 -15.39 14.03 33.22
C LYS A 829 -15.39 15.52 32.81
N LYS A 830 -14.41 16.32 33.25
CA LYS A 830 -14.31 17.76 32.93
C LYS A 830 -13.32 18.07 31.82
#